data_AF-A0A8H4XBV3-F1
#
_entry.id   AF-A0A8H4XBV3-F1
#
_cell.length_a   1.000
_cell.length_b   1.000
_cell.length_c   1.000
_cell.angle_alpha   90.00
_cell.angle_beta   90.00
_cell.angle_gamma   90.00
#
_symmetry.space_group_name_H-M   'P 1'
#
loop_
_entity.id
_entity.type
_entity.pdbx_description
1 polymer ?
#
loop_
_entity_poly.entity_id
_entity_poly.type
_entity_poly.pdbx_seq_one_letter_code
_entity_poly.pdbx_strand_id
1 'polypeptide(L)'
;MSYQNASPVVNPSAKTRLQHSLEQAKDGGGPSIGQWLALPGHALAKTVAPLGQDWVLIDCEHGHIDDHNMYLQISAISSSGVSPVVRIPADEPWMVKRALDAGAHAIMVPMCETKEQAERIVESAKYPSKSYPNGFRGTGAMFAPAAFNLTGRDYLLNANSNVMIFVQIESRKGVENVEEIASVGGIDMLFIGPNDLASSLGYVAFDHATTPEVQQATQRILKATLAAGKYAGHFALDAATAILSAAIVLADVPKITLGLLKVLGSICRESLSRIVSIAMYADISQPPPPLPKPRLDEVQSGISILAPLSRRGHGPGLIILVPDSTPQLTITEGVPSLILKWAEEGYTVVEIQASALTAGADAVASALDALKSHDRCDSHHAVGLIAYGPELWNRVAAELSRFPSIVGAGLYGDSEDIISLSAADIPVVQHLAGASSNNRERTAGVTRYYYPAVSSSEFAIPFQTYFHYNSEGISHSRTLRALKPLMGGPYFDLEAIWEEHTHYEFTDRSMEHTMSTMVQEPYVNHIPTLTGGIGREKLSRFYRDNFIFNNSTDTVNELISRTVGIDRVIDEFMFKFTHNQEVDWLLPGVPPTGLKAEVPFTAVVSIRGDRLHHEHISWDQGTLLKQLGLLPDYLPYPYPVRNGKATESHKRYEYRVPVLGVETAGKLRDKNSVPSNELFGFKIREV
;
A
#
# COMPACT_ATOMS: atom_id res chain seq x y z
N MET A 1 -16.33 -5.58 -11.06
CA MET A 1 -17.10 -4.58 -10.30
C MET A 1 -18.33 -5.23 -9.70
N SER A 2 -18.24 -5.72 -8.45
CA SER A 2 -19.40 -6.19 -7.69
C SER A 2 -19.91 -5.04 -6.83
N TYR A 3 -21.02 -4.42 -7.23
CA TYR A 3 -21.75 -3.50 -6.37
C TYR A 3 -22.46 -4.34 -5.29
N GLN A 4 -21.82 -4.52 -4.13
CA GLN A 4 -22.53 -4.96 -2.94
C GLN A 4 -23.44 -3.83 -2.49
N ASN A 5 -24.74 -4.09 -2.37
CA ASN A 5 -25.70 -3.20 -1.73
C ASN A 5 -25.30 -3.00 -0.27
N ALA A 6 -24.50 -1.98 0.00
CA ALA A 6 -24.10 -1.59 1.34
C ALA A 6 -25.31 -0.96 2.05
N SER A 7 -25.75 -1.59 3.15
CA SER A 7 -26.72 -1.02 4.08
C SER A 7 -26.19 0.33 4.63
N PRO A 8 -27.03 1.37 4.80
CA PRO A 8 -26.64 2.65 5.41
C PRO A 8 -26.13 2.50 6.86
N VAL A 9 -26.51 1.41 7.52
CA VAL A 9 -25.93 0.91 8.77
C VAL A 9 -24.97 -0.21 8.41
N VAL A 10 -23.67 0.03 8.57
CA VAL A 10 -22.62 -0.83 8.00
C VAL A 10 -22.39 -2.09 8.85
N ASN A 11 -22.97 -2.20 10.05
CA ASN A 11 -22.61 -3.29 10.96
C ASN A 11 -23.75 -3.65 11.96
N PRO A 12 -23.84 -4.92 12.42
CA PRO A 12 -24.69 -5.36 13.54
C PRO A 12 -24.64 -4.53 14.84
N SER A 13 -23.70 -3.58 14.98
CA SER A 13 -23.61 -2.62 16.09
C SER A 13 -24.45 -1.34 15.94
N ALA A 14 -25.26 -1.22 14.88
CA ALA A 14 -26.19 -0.09 14.64
C ALA A 14 -25.55 1.30 14.38
N LYS A 15 -24.26 1.35 14.02
CA LYS A 15 -23.52 2.60 13.72
C LYS A 15 -23.66 3.03 12.25
N THR A 16 -23.61 4.35 12.03
CA THR A 16 -23.58 4.93 10.67
C THR A 16 -22.21 4.75 10.01
N ARG A 17 -22.13 4.85 8.67
CA ARG A 17 -20.86 4.80 7.94
C ARG A 17 -19.87 5.89 8.39
N LEU A 18 -20.37 7.09 8.67
CA LEU A 18 -19.58 8.20 9.20
C LEU A 18 -18.90 7.81 10.52
N GLN A 19 -19.69 7.34 11.51
CA GLN A 19 -19.14 6.90 12.80
C GLN A 19 -18.09 5.80 12.63
N HIS A 20 -18.37 4.80 11.79
CA HIS A 20 -17.42 3.74 11.51
C HIS A 20 -16.11 4.26 10.91
N SER A 21 -16.18 5.14 9.91
CA SER A 21 -14.99 5.73 9.27
C SER A 21 -14.17 6.58 10.25
N LEU A 22 -14.82 7.28 11.17
CA LEU A 22 -14.15 8.09 12.20
C LEU A 22 -13.47 7.23 13.26
N GLU A 23 -14.07 6.10 13.64
CA GLU A 23 -13.43 5.11 14.52
C GLU A 23 -12.21 4.47 13.86
N GLN A 24 -12.32 4.08 12.59
CA GLN A 24 -11.17 3.60 11.83
C GLN A 24 -10.05 4.65 11.76
N ALA A 25 -10.39 5.93 11.51
CA ALA A 25 -9.43 7.02 11.51
C ALA A 25 -8.72 7.18 12.86
N LYS A 26 -9.46 7.02 13.96
CA LYS A 26 -8.92 7.04 15.33
C LYS A 26 -7.90 5.93 15.57
N ASP A 27 -8.12 4.77 14.97
CA ASP A 27 -7.31 3.56 15.15
C ASP A 27 -6.19 3.43 14.09
N GLY A 28 -5.92 4.50 13.32
CA GLY A 28 -4.86 4.54 12.30
C GLY A 28 -5.23 4.00 10.93
N GLY A 29 -6.50 3.69 10.68
CA GLY A 29 -7.04 3.18 9.40
C GLY A 29 -7.17 4.21 8.27
N GLY A 30 -6.53 5.39 8.40
CA GLY A 30 -6.62 6.51 7.45
C GLY A 30 -7.78 7.48 7.73
N PRO A 31 -7.72 8.72 7.20
CA PRO A 31 -8.71 9.76 7.50
C PRO A 31 -10.11 9.43 6.94
N SER A 32 -11.16 9.86 7.65
CA SER A 32 -12.54 9.83 7.12
C SER A 32 -12.71 10.94 6.07
N ILE A 33 -13.14 10.56 4.85
CA ILE A 33 -13.20 11.48 3.70
C ILE A 33 -14.64 11.85 3.36
N GLY A 34 -14.90 13.16 3.29
CA GLY A 34 -16.17 13.74 2.87
C GLY A 34 -16.12 14.46 1.53
N GLN A 35 -17.27 14.56 0.85
CA GLN A 35 -17.46 15.43 -0.32
C GLN A 35 -18.49 16.54 -0.04
N TRP A 36 -18.20 17.74 -0.52
CA TRP A 36 -19.08 18.91 -0.39
C TRP A 36 -20.04 19.04 -1.58
N LEU A 37 -21.35 19.09 -1.32
CA LEU A 37 -22.40 19.23 -2.31
C LEU A 37 -23.13 20.57 -2.12
N ALA A 38 -22.91 21.49 -3.05
CA ALA A 38 -23.50 22.83 -3.04
C ALA A 38 -24.59 23.04 -4.11
N LEU A 39 -24.83 22.04 -4.96
CA LEU A 39 -25.84 22.11 -6.03
C LEU A 39 -27.06 21.23 -5.69
N PRO A 40 -28.28 21.67 -6.06
CA PRO A 40 -29.51 20.92 -5.80
C PRO A 40 -29.65 19.71 -6.73
N GLY A 41 -30.51 18.75 -6.34
CA GLY A 41 -30.98 17.67 -7.20
C GLY A 41 -30.67 16.26 -6.70
N HIS A 42 -31.71 15.41 -6.76
CA HIS A 42 -31.62 13.98 -6.40
C HIS A 42 -30.66 13.20 -7.30
N ALA A 43 -30.73 13.43 -8.62
CA ALA A 43 -29.89 12.72 -9.59
C ALA A 43 -28.39 13.00 -9.33
N LEU A 44 -28.04 14.27 -9.07
CA LEU A 44 -26.68 14.65 -8.73
C LEU A 44 -26.20 13.95 -7.45
N ALA A 45 -26.99 14.00 -6.37
CA ALA A 45 -26.64 13.32 -5.13
C ALA A 45 -26.45 11.80 -5.33
N LYS A 46 -27.29 11.17 -6.17
CA LYS A 46 -27.18 9.73 -6.48
C LYS A 46 -25.98 9.39 -7.36
N THR A 47 -25.54 10.30 -8.22
CA THR A 47 -24.30 10.17 -8.99
C THR A 47 -23.07 10.35 -8.12
N VAL A 48 -23.11 11.28 -7.17
CA VAL A 48 -21.97 11.64 -6.33
C VAL A 48 -21.76 10.64 -5.20
N ALA A 49 -22.82 10.18 -4.53
CA ALA A 49 -22.73 9.28 -3.37
C ALA A 49 -21.83 8.03 -3.57
N PRO A 50 -21.92 7.25 -4.66
CA PRO A 50 -21.13 6.02 -4.80
C PRO A 50 -19.66 6.21 -5.22
N LEU A 51 -19.12 7.44 -5.23
CA LEU A 51 -17.75 7.72 -5.72
C LEU A 51 -16.62 7.36 -4.73
N GLY A 52 -16.94 6.75 -3.59
CA GLY A 52 -15.97 6.17 -2.67
C GLY A 52 -15.65 6.98 -1.41
N GLN A 53 -16.32 8.10 -1.18
CA GLN A 53 -16.30 8.85 0.08
C GLN A 53 -17.16 8.20 1.17
N ASP A 54 -16.91 8.55 2.44
CA ASP A 54 -17.62 7.98 3.59
C ASP A 54 -18.88 8.77 3.96
N TRP A 55 -18.85 10.06 3.67
CA TRP A 55 -19.96 10.98 3.89
C TRP A 55 -20.02 12.04 2.79
N VAL A 56 -21.20 12.62 2.62
CA VAL A 56 -21.45 13.75 1.72
C VAL A 56 -22.11 14.85 2.53
N LEU A 57 -21.52 16.04 2.50
CA LEU A 57 -22.06 17.24 3.11
C LEU A 57 -22.98 17.95 2.13
N ILE A 58 -24.23 18.14 2.55
CA ILE A 58 -25.24 18.94 1.86
C ILE A 58 -25.16 20.35 2.44
N ASP A 59 -24.78 21.30 1.61
CA ASP A 59 -24.49 22.67 2.03
C ASP A 59 -25.73 23.55 1.89
N CYS A 60 -26.48 23.71 2.98
CA CYS A 60 -27.64 24.61 3.02
C CYS A 60 -27.26 26.06 3.40
N GLU A 61 -26.00 26.33 3.76
CA GLU A 61 -25.54 27.67 4.13
C GLU A 61 -25.10 28.47 2.90
N HIS A 62 -24.23 27.90 2.07
CA HIS A 62 -23.69 28.55 0.87
C HIS A 62 -24.08 27.87 -0.43
N GLY A 63 -24.65 26.67 -0.36
CA GLY A 63 -25.18 25.97 -1.54
C GLY A 63 -26.56 26.48 -1.96
N HIS A 64 -26.91 26.23 -3.21
CA HIS A 64 -28.24 26.52 -3.74
C HIS A 64 -29.22 25.38 -3.40
N ILE A 65 -29.37 25.10 -2.10
CA ILE A 65 -30.11 23.96 -1.57
C ILE A 65 -31.17 24.46 -0.59
N ASP A 66 -32.44 24.31 -0.97
CA ASP A 66 -33.57 24.52 -0.08
C ASP A 66 -33.93 23.23 0.69
N ASP A 67 -34.90 23.33 1.61
CA ASP A 67 -35.35 22.16 2.38
C ASP A 67 -35.84 21.03 1.47
N HIS A 68 -36.52 21.33 0.35
CA HIS A 68 -37.00 20.28 -0.55
C HIS A 68 -35.83 19.46 -1.12
N ASN A 69 -34.80 20.14 -1.63
CA ASN A 69 -33.61 19.48 -2.15
C ASN A 69 -32.82 18.77 -1.05
N MET A 70 -32.68 19.36 0.13
CA MET A 70 -32.01 18.73 1.27
C MET A 70 -32.65 17.36 1.57
N TYR A 71 -33.98 17.28 1.69
CA TYR A 71 -34.68 16.01 1.94
C TYR A 71 -34.43 14.98 0.83
N LEU A 72 -34.49 15.40 -0.45
CA LEU A 72 -34.24 14.50 -1.58
C LEU A 72 -32.80 13.98 -1.64
N GLN A 73 -31.84 14.82 -1.27
CA GLN A 73 -30.41 14.50 -1.29
C GLN A 73 -30.04 13.59 -0.11
N ILE A 74 -30.56 13.86 1.10
CA ILE A 74 -30.40 12.98 2.27
C ILE A 74 -30.83 11.57 1.91
N SER A 75 -32.04 11.41 1.37
CA SER A 75 -32.57 10.11 0.97
C SER A 75 -31.72 9.46 -0.12
N ALA A 76 -31.25 10.21 -1.11
CA ALA A 76 -30.39 9.68 -2.17
C ALA A 76 -29.07 9.13 -1.62
N ILE A 77 -28.40 9.92 -0.76
CA ILE A 77 -27.09 9.61 -0.19
C ILE A 77 -27.19 8.42 0.77
N SER A 78 -28.17 8.44 1.70
CA SER A 78 -28.35 7.35 2.67
C SER A 78 -28.71 6.04 1.97
N SER A 79 -29.59 6.06 0.96
CA SER A 79 -29.93 4.86 0.18
C SER A 79 -28.77 4.31 -0.66
N SER A 80 -27.69 5.08 -0.84
CA SER A 80 -26.45 4.64 -1.49
C SER A 80 -25.41 4.09 -0.50
N GLY A 81 -25.75 3.92 0.79
CA GLY A 81 -24.82 3.39 1.79
C GLY A 81 -23.75 4.39 2.22
N VAL A 82 -24.03 5.69 2.10
CA VAL A 82 -23.13 6.80 2.45
C VAL A 82 -23.82 7.69 3.48
N SER A 83 -23.06 8.32 4.38
CA SER A 83 -23.67 9.15 5.43
C SER A 83 -23.96 10.57 4.93
N PRO A 84 -25.22 11.04 4.97
CA PRO A 84 -25.54 12.43 4.71
C PRO A 84 -25.22 13.30 5.93
N VAL A 85 -24.40 14.33 5.73
CA VAL A 85 -24.13 15.40 6.70
C VAL A 85 -24.78 16.66 6.18
N VAL A 86 -25.42 17.46 7.03
CA VAL A 86 -26.05 18.72 6.61
C VAL A 86 -25.37 19.88 7.28
N ARG A 87 -24.79 20.81 6.50
CA ARG A 87 -24.41 22.11 7.02
C ARG A 87 -25.63 23.03 7.01
N ILE A 88 -26.07 23.42 8.19
CA ILE A 88 -27.25 24.29 8.36
C ILE A 88 -26.85 25.77 8.27
N PRO A 89 -27.77 26.68 7.89
CA PRO A 89 -27.43 28.11 7.73
C PRO A 89 -27.05 28.83 9.03
N ALA A 90 -27.56 28.37 10.18
CA ALA A 90 -27.34 28.96 11.50
C ALA A 90 -27.69 27.96 12.61
N ASP A 91 -27.35 28.28 13.85
CA ASP A 91 -27.56 27.47 15.07
C ASP A 91 -29.00 27.51 15.63
N GLU A 92 -29.98 27.89 14.79
CA GLU A 92 -31.37 27.99 15.19
C GLU A 92 -32.00 26.59 15.42
N PRO A 93 -32.69 26.35 16.55
CA PRO A 93 -33.23 25.03 16.87
C PRO A 93 -34.18 24.44 15.82
N TRP A 94 -34.90 25.29 15.08
CA TRP A 94 -35.79 24.83 14.03
C TRP A 94 -35.02 24.31 12.80
N MET A 95 -33.85 24.85 12.48
CA MET A 95 -32.99 24.39 11.39
C MET A 95 -32.36 23.04 11.73
N VAL A 96 -31.83 22.92 12.96
CA VAL A 96 -31.33 21.66 13.53
C VAL A 96 -32.40 20.57 13.41
N LYS A 97 -33.62 20.86 13.88
CA LYS A 97 -34.76 19.95 13.79
C LYS A 97 -35.06 19.54 12.35
N ARG A 98 -35.09 20.47 11.39
CA ARG A 98 -35.39 20.17 9.97
C ARG A 98 -34.38 19.20 9.36
N ALA A 99 -33.09 19.45 9.56
CA ALA A 99 -32.01 18.58 9.06
C ALA A 99 -32.09 17.17 9.68
N LEU A 100 -32.26 17.10 11.01
CA LEU A 100 -32.29 15.81 11.71
C LEU A 100 -33.58 15.02 11.48
N ASP A 101 -34.73 15.68 11.28
CA ASP A 101 -36.00 15.03 10.95
C ASP A 101 -36.05 14.51 9.51
N ALA A 102 -35.25 15.11 8.62
CA ALA A 102 -35.03 14.62 7.26
C ALA A 102 -34.16 13.35 7.22
N GLY A 103 -33.36 13.10 8.27
CA GLY A 103 -32.52 11.90 8.38
C GLY A 103 -31.02 12.14 8.25
N ALA A 104 -30.54 13.37 8.47
CA ALA A 104 -29.10 13.63 8.53
C ALA A 104 -28.43 12.75 9.61
N HIS A 105 -27.28 12.15 9.26
CA HIS A 105 -26.45 11.40 10.20
C HIS A 105 -25.61 12.33 11.09
N ALA A 106 -25.29 13.52 10.57
CA ALA A 106 -24.68 14.59 11.34
C ALA A 106 -25.16 15.97 10.87
N ILE A 107 -25.08 16.94 11.76
CA ILE A 107 -25.21 18.36 11.42
C ILE A 107 -23.86 19.05 11.56
N MET A 108 -23.61 20.02 10.71
CA MET A 108 -22.52 20.98 10.83
C MET A 108 -23.12 22.37 11.03
N VAL A 109 -22.70 23.04 12.10
CA VAL A 109 -23.19 24.37 12.47
C VAL A 109 -22.07 25.39 12.27
N PRO A 110 -22.27 26.41 11.43
CA PRO A 110 -21.27 27.45 11.17
C PRO A 110 -21.12 28.39 12.38
N MET A 111 -20.05 29.19 12.37
CA MET A 111 -19.86 30.35 13.25
C MET A 111 -20.05 30.06 14.76
N CYS A 112 -19.47 28.99 15.28
CA CYS A 112 -19.51 28.68 16.72
C CYS A 112 -18.39 29.42 17.47
N GLU A 113 -18.77 30.36 18.33
CA GLU A 113 -17.83 31.29 18.97
C GLU A 113 -17.74 31.18 20.49
N THR A 114 -18.70 30.51 21.14
CA THR A 114 -18.79 30.46 22.62
C THR A 114 -19.25 29.10 23.12
N LYS A 115 -18.92 28.80 24.38
CA LYS A 115 -19.34 27.57 25.04
C LYS A 115 -20.87 27.47 25.14
N GLU A 116 -21.54 28.56 25.49
CA GLU A 116 -22.99 28.63 25.66
C GLU A 116 -23.72 28.35 24.33
N GLN A 117 -23.15 28.83 23.22
CA GLN A 117 -23.66 28.53 21.88
C GLN A 117 -23.53 27.04 21.57
N ALA A 118 -22.36 26.44 21.83
CA ALA A 118 -22.13 25.02 21.64
C ALA A 118 -23.06 24.14 22.51
N GLU A 119 -23.29 24.50 23.77
CA GLU A 119 -24.24 23.83 24.67
C GLU A 119 -25.67 23.90 24.11
N ARG A 120 -26.10 25.08 23.65
CA ARG A 120 -27.42 25.27 23.05
C ARG A 120 -27.62 24.46 21.77
N ILE A 121 -26.58 24.34 20.94
CA ILE A 121 -26.59 23.47 19.76
C ILE A 121 -26.84 22.02 20.18
N VAL A 122 -26.12 21.51 21.18
CA VAL A 122 -26.31 20.13 21.70
C VAL A 122 -27.73 19.94 22.22
N GLU A 123 -28.22 20.86 23.05
CA GLU A 123 -29.57 20.79 23.62
C GLU A 123 -30.66 20.75 22.53
N SER A 124 -30.47 21.49 21.44
CA SER A 124 -31.41 21.49 20.31
C SER A 124 -31.40 20.21 19.46
N ALA A 125 -30.28 19.49 19.44
CA ALA A 125 -30.07 18.31 18.61
C ALA A 125 -30.37 16.98 19.34
N LYS A 126 -30.35 16.98 20.67
CA LYS A 126 -30.58 15.78 21.49
C LYS A 126 -31.99 15.75 22.06
N TYR A 127 -32.62 14.56 22.05
CA TYR A 127 -33.88 14.32 22.75
C TYR A 127 -33.66 14.37 24.27
N PRO A 128 -34.65 14.85 25.05
CA PRO A 128 -34.59 14.80 26.50
C PRO A 128 -34.33 13.37 26.99
N SER A 129 -33.26 13.17 27.74
CA SER A 129 -32.84 11.85 28.25
C SER A 129 -31.98 12.00 29.51
N LYS A 130 -31.63 10.88 30.16
CA LYS A 130 -30.74 10.91 31.34
C LYS A 130 -29.37 11.55 31.03
N SER A 131 -28.82 11.28 29.84
CA SER A 131 -27.52 11.83 29.43
C SER A 131 -27.61 13.26 28.91
N TYR A 132 -28.81 13.70 28.51
CA TYR A 132 -29.09 15.04 27.99
C TYR A 132 -30.37 15.59 28.65
N PRO A 133 -30.30 15.99 29.94
CA PRO A 133 -31.47 16.40 30.70
C PRO A 133 -32.11 17.69 30.19
N ASN A 134 -31.30 18.58 29.59
CA ASN A 134 -31.75 19.83 28.98
C ASN A 134 -32.01 19.70 27.48
N GLY A 135 -31.86 18.50 26.90
CA GLY A 135 -32.18 18.28 25.49
C GLY A 135 -33.64 18.60 25.23
N PHE A 136 -33.93 19.39 24.20
CA PHE A 136 -35.28 19.85 23.88
C PHE A 136 -35.67 19.58 22.42
N ARG A 137 -34.95 18.69 21.72
CA ARG A 137 -35.36 18.25 20.38
C ARG A 137 -36.79 17.70 20.41
N GLY A 138 -37.66 18.27 19.58
CA GLY A 138 -39.06 17.84 19.49
C GLY A 138 -39.22 16.48 18.79
N THR A 139 -40.09 15.62 19.31
CA THR A 139 -40.40 14.32 18.71
C THR A 139 -41.32 14.49 17.49
N GLY A 140 -40.88 14.04 16.32
CA GLY A 140 -41.68 14.12 15.09
C GLY A 140 -40.99 13.65 13.82
N ALA A 141 -39.82 13.02 13.93
CA ALA A 141 -38.97 12.60 12.82
C ALA A 141 -39.56 11.40 12.06
N MET A 142 -40.62 11.61 11.27
CA MET A 142 -41.30 10.53 10.52
C MET A 142 -40.42 9.92 9.42
N PHE A 143 -39.48 10.70 8.89
CA PHE A 143 -38.66 10.31 7.73
C PHE A 143 -37.25 9.87 8.11
N ALA A 144 -36.70 10.40 9.19
CA ALA A 144 -35.36 10.06 9.66
C ALA A 144 -35.10 8.54 9.82
N PRO A 145 -36.01 7.72 10.40
CA PRO A 145 -35.74 6.30 10.61
C PRO A 145 -35.37 5.55 9.32
N ALA A 146 -35.89 5.96 8.16
CA ALA A 146 -35.58 5.35 6.88
C ALA A 146 -34.12 5.59 6.45
N ALA A 147 -33.54 6.76 6.74
CA ALA A 147 -32.13 7.05 6.45
C ALA A 147 -31.17 6.17 7.28
N PHE A 148 -31.58 5.82 8.49
CA PHE A 148 -30.84 4.94 9.39
C PHE A 148 -31.22 3.46 9.25
N ASN A 149 -32.16 3.10 8.37
CA ASN A 149 -32.71 1.74 8.27
C ASN A 149 -33.20 1.17 9.62
N LEU A 150 -33.90 1.99 10.41
CA LEU A 150 -34.45 1.64 11.73
C LEU A 150 -35.97 1.78 11.74
N THR A 151 -36.62 1.10 12.69
CA THR A 151 -38.02 1.41 13.02
C THR A 151 -38.09 2.77 13.71
N GLY A 152 -39.26 3.42 13.69
CA GLY A 152 -39.44 4.70 14.40
C GLY A 152 -39.13 4.61 15.90
N ARG A 153 -39.44 3.47 16.54
CA ARG A 153 -39.12 3.23 17.95
C ARG A 153 -37.61 3.10 18.16
N ASP A 154 -36.94 2.29 17.35
CA ASP A 154 -35.49 2.05 17.49
C ASP A 154 -34.70 3.33 17.19
N TYR A 155 -35.17 4.13 16.23
CA TYR A 155 -34.60 5.46 15.99
C TYR A 155 -34.69 6.33 17.24
N LEU A 156 -35.85 6.48 17.87
CA LEU A 156 -36.00 7.32 19.07
C LEU A 156 -35.12 6.85 20.25
N LEU A 157 -34.93 5.53 20.40
CA LEU A 157 -34.08 4.97 21.45
C LEU A 157 -32.58 5.24 21.20
N ASN A 158 -32.15 5.32 19.95
CA ASN A 158 -30.74 5.38 19.58
C ASN A 158 -30.29 6.73 18.96
N ALA A 159 -31.22 7.63 18.62
CA ALA A 159 -30.93 8.87 17.89
C ALA A 159 -29.87 9.73 18.58
N ASN A 160 -29.92 9.84 19.92
CA ASN A 160 -28.94 10.61 20.68
C ASN A 160 -27.51 10.08 20.55
N SER A 161 -27.34 8.78 20.32
CA SER A 161 -26.04 8.12 20.15
C SER A 161 -25.59 8.05 18.68
N ASN A 162 -26.54 8.07 17.75
CA ASN A 162 -26.27 7.90 16.32
C ASN A 162 -26.09 9.22 15.55
N VAL A 163 -26.71 10.31 16.03
CA VAL A 163 -26.57 11.65 15.43
C VAL A 163 -25.32 12.33 15.97
N MET A 164 -24.43 12.72 15.06
CA MET A 164 -23.23 13.49 15.38
C MET A 164 -23.44 15.00 15.21
N ILE A 165 -22.70 15.80 15.99
CA ILE A 165 -22.78 17.26 15.98
C ILE A 165 -21.39 17.84 15.73
N PHE A 166 -21.27 18.58 14.62
CA PHE A 166 -20.05 19.29 14.24
C PHE A 166 -20.27 20.79 14.42
N VAL A 167 -19.27 21.48 14.94
CA VAL A 167 -19.26 22.95 15.04
C VAL A 167 -18.07 23.50 14.29
N GLN A 168 -18.30 24.53 13.46
CA GLN A 168 -17.21 25.20 12.76
C GLN A 168 -16.58 26.28 13.64
N ILE A 169 -15.25 26.26 13.71
CA ILE A 169 -14.45 27.31 14.31
C ILE A 169 -13.78 28.09 13.18
N GLU A 170 -14.30 29.28 12.93
CA GLU A 170 -13.89 30.10 11.78
C GLU A 170 -13.85 31.60 12.08
N SER A 171 -13.86 31.96 13.37
CA SER A 171 -13.70 33.34 13.81
C SER A 171 -12.58 33.49 14.85
N ARG A 172 -12.02 34.70 14.96
CA ARG A 172 -11.06 35.05 16.02
C ARG A 172 -11.59 34.69 17.41
N LYS A 173 -12.86 35.01 17.68
CA LYS A 173 -13.51 34.72 18.96
C LYS A 173 -13.69 33.22 19.19
N GLY A 174 -14.03 32.46 18.15
CA GLY A 174 -14.05 31.00 18.21
C GLY A 174 -12.69 30.39 18.55
N VAL A 175 -11.59 30.93 17.99
CA VAL A 175 -10.22 30.52 18.33
C VAL A 175 -9.87 30.86 19.78
N GLU A 176 -10.26 32.05 20.25
CA GLU A 176 -9.99 32.50 21.62
C GLU A 176 -10.66 31.59 22.67
N ASN A 177 -11.88 31.10 22.37
CA ASN A 177 -12.70 30.27 23.24
C ASN A 177 -12.62 28.76 22.93
N VAL A 178 -11.68 28.32 22.07
CA VAL A 178 -11.74 26.99 21.46
C VAL A 178 -11.63 25.86 22.48
N GLU A 179 -10.86 26.03 23.56
CA GLU A 179 -10.75 25.05 24.64
C GLU A 179 -12.07 24.87 25.39
N GLU A 180 -12.82 25.96 25.62
CA GLU A 180 -14.12 25.92 26.28
C GLU A 180 -15.18 25.26 25.39
N ILE A 181 -15.20 25.60 24.10
CA ILE A 181 -16.09 24.95 23.10
C ILE A 181 -15.75 23.46 22.99
N ALA A 182 -14.46 23.12 22.91
CA ALA A 182 -13.98 21.75 22.86
C ALA A 182 -14.33 20.97 24.16
N SER A 183 -14.59 21.62 25.29
CA SER A 183 -15.02 20.93 26.52
C SER A 183 -16.49 20.49 26.54
N VAL A 184 -17.34 21.04 25.67
CA VAL A 184 -18.80 20.79 25.70
C VAL A 184 -19.14 19.34 25.35
N GLY A 185 -19.77 18.62 26.27
CA GLY A 185 -20.25 17.25 26.02
C GLY A 185 -21.35 17.20 24.96
N GLY A 186 -21.26 16.22 24.05
CA GLY A 186 -22.22 16.06 22.95
C GLY A 186 -21.84 16.72 21.63
N ILE A 187 -20.81 17.58 21.62
CA ILE A 187 -20.12 17.99 20.39
C ILE A 187 -19.11 16.91 20.02
N ASP A 188 -19.22 16.37 18.82
CA ASP A 188 -18.38 15.26 18.35
C ASP A 188 -17.17 15.73 17.55
N MET A 189 -17.31 16.85 16.82
CA MET A 189 -16.27 17.37 15.93
C MET A 189 -16.17 18.90 15.99
N LEU A 190 -14.94 19.40 15.99
CA LEU A 190 -14.65 20.80 15.67
C LEU A 190 -14.09 20.84 14.24
N PHE A 191 -14.73 21.62 13.38
CA PHE A 191 -14.41 21.71 11.96
C PHE A 191 -13.79 23.08 11.65
N ILE A 192 -12.70 23.11 10.89
CA ILE A 192 -11.97 24.34 10.56
C ILE A 192 -12.40 24.79 9.16
N GLY A 193 -12.99 26.00 9.10
CA GLY A 193 -13.26 26.73 7.87
C GLY A 193 -12.11 27.71 7.58
N PRO A 194 -11.06 27.30 6.84
CA PRO A 194 -9.82 28.07 6.76
C PRO A 194 -10.01 29.43 6.06
N ASN A 195 -10.94 29.50 5.10
CA ASN A 195 -11.24 30.71 4.34
C ASN A 195 -11.88 31.80 5.21
N ASP A 196 -12.88 31.41 5.98
CA ASP A 196 -13.59 32.30 6.90
C ASP A 196 -12.70 32.66 8.09
N LEU A 197 -11.88 31.71 8.57
CA LEU A 197 -10.88 31.96 9.61
C LEU A 197 -9.85 33.02 9.18
N ALA A 198 -9.30 32.91 7.98
CA ALA A 198 -8.39 33.91 7.43
C ALA A 198 -9.05 35.29 7.37
N SER A 199 -10.28 35.34 6.85
CA SER A 199 -11.07 36.58 6.74
C SER A 199 -11.33 37.21 8.12
N SER A 200 -11.73 36.42 9.11
CA SER A 200 -11.98 36.88 10.48
C SER A 200 -10.72 37.38 11.19
N LEU A 201 -9.56 36.81 10.85
CA LEU A 201 -8.27 37.25 11.36
C LEU A 201 -7.73 38.51 10.66
N GLY A 202 -8.38 38.96 9.58
CA GLY A 202 -8.01 40.17 8.83
C GLY A 202 -7.17 39.91 7.58
N TYR A 203 -7.12 38.67 7.10
CA TYR A 203 -6.37 38.25 5.92
C TYR A 203 -7.31 37.90 4.76
N VAL A 204 -6.75 37.67 3.57
CA VAL A 204 -7.52 37.24 2.40
C VAL A 204 -7.91 35.76 2.55
N ALA A 205 -9.19 35.44 2.35
CA ALA A 205 -9.76 34.11 2.56
C ALA A 205 -8.91 32.95 1.99
N PHE A 206 -8.43 33.09 0.75
CA PHE A 206 -7.70 32.02 0.05
C PHE A 206 -6.18 32.00 0.31
N ASP A 207 -5.65 32.94 1.10
CA ASP A 207 -4.23 32.99 1.47
C ASP A 207 -3.96 32.27 2.81
N HIS A 208 -4.95 31.52 3.32
CA HIS A 208 -4.86 30.84 4.61
C HIS A 208 -3.64 29.91 4.73
N ALA A 209 -3.23 29.25 3.64
CA ALA A 209 -2.12 28.30 3.61
C ALA A 209 -0.75 28.97 3.72
N THR A 210 -0.62 30.20 3.23
CA THR A 210 0.63 30.97 3.21
C THR A 210 0.73 31.99 4.35
N THR A 211 -0.33 32.13 5.16
CA THR A 211 -0.41 33.11 6.24
C THR A 211 -0.08 32.46 7.60
N PRO A 212 1.07 32.77 8.24
CA PRO A 212 1.51 32.12 9.47
C PRO A 212 0.53 32.24 10.64
N GLU A 213 -0.12 33.37 10.81
CA GLU A 213 -1.07 33.61 11.90
C GLU A 213 -2.34 32.75 11.75
N VAL A 214 -2.78 32.52 10.50
CA VAL A 214 -3.89 31.62 10.22
C VAL A 214 -3.49 30.16 10.50
N GLN A 215 -2.27 29.77 10.11
CA GLN A 215 -1.73 28.44 10.43
C GLN A 215 -1.62 28.21 11.94
N GLN A 216 -1.18 29.21 12.72
CA GLN A 216 -1.13 29.14 14.18
C GLN A 216 -2.53 28.99 14.80
N ALA A 217 -3.52 29.71 14.29
CA ALA A 217 -4.91 29.57 14.72
C ALA A 217 -5.46 28.17 14.43
N THR A 218 -5.25 27.65 13.22
CA THR A 218 -5.61 26.28 12.82
C THR A 218 -4.98 25.24 13.76
N GLN A 219 -3.68 25.38 14.07
CA GLN A 219 -2.97 24.49 14.99
C GLN A 219 -3.53 24.55 16.43
N ARG A 220 -3.90 25.74 16.91
CA ARG A 220 -4.53 25.88 18.23
C ARG A 220 -5.88 25.18 18.29
N ILE A 221 -6.73 25.38 17.29
CA ILE A 221 -8.05 24.73 17.21
C ILE A 221 -7.89 23.22 17.26
N LEU A 222 -6.99 22.71 16.42
CA LEU A 222 -6.69 21.30 16.34
C LEU A 222 -6.24 20.74 17.70
N LYS A 223 -5.25 21.36 18.33
CA LYS A 223 -4.70 20.91 19.61
C LYS A 223 -5.77 20.85 20.70
N ALA A 224 -6.60 21.89 20.80
CA ALA A 224 -7.70 21.94 21.76
C ALA A 224 -8.73 20.83 21.50
N THR A 225 -9.08 20.61 20.22
CA THR A 225 -10.02 19.56 19.79
C THR A 225 -9.53 18.16 20.19
N LEU A 226 -8.27 17.86 19.88
CA LEU A 226 -7.67 16.56 20.15
C LEU A 226 -7.47 16.31 21.65
N ALA A 227 -7.06 17.33 22.40
CA ALA A 227 -6.92 17.28 23.85
C ALA A 227 -8.27 16.99 24.54
N ALA A 228 -9.38 17.50 24.00
CA ALA A 228 -10.73 17.19 24.47
C ALA A 228 -11.24 15.80 24.01
N GLY A 229 -10.45 15.04 23.26
CA GLY A 229 -10.81 13.70 22.78
C GLY A 229 -11.80 13.70 21.61
N LYS A 230 -12.04 14.84 20.96
CA LYS A 230 -12.99 15.02 19.86
C LYS A 230 -12.33 14.81 18.50
N TYR A 231 -13.15 14.66 17.45
CA TYR A 231 -12.67 14.61 16.08
C TYR A 231 -12.36 16.01 15.55
N ALA A 232 -11.28 16.15 14.77
CA ALA A 232 -10.97 17.38 14.06
C ALA A 232 -11.38 17.25 12.59
N GLY A 233 -12.01 18.29 12.04
CA GLY A 233 -12.39 18.39 10.64
C GLY A 233 -11.70 19.59 9.96
N HIS A 234 -11.37 19.46 8.67
CA HIS A 234 -10.81 20.56 7.88
C HIS A 234 -11.33 20.54 6.44
N PHE A 235 -11.59 21.72 5.88
CA PHE A 235 -11.99 21.88 4.47
C PHE A 235 -10.78 22.05 3.55
N ALA A 236 -10.77 21.38 2.40
CA ALA A 236 -9.74 21.54 1.38
C ALA A 236 -10.33 21.60 -0.04
N LEU A 237 -9.79 22.51 -0.86
CA LEU A 237 -10.20 22.71 -2.26
C LEU A 237 -9.53 21.74 -3.23
N ASP A 238 -8.39 21.16 -2.85
CA ASP A 238 -7.67 20.17 -3.64
C ASP A 238 -7.00 19.12 -2.73
N ALA A 239 -6.57 18.04 -3.38
CA ALA A 239 -5.94 16.92 -2.68
C ALA A 239 -4.61 17.31 -2.01
N ALA A 240 -3.82 18.19 -2.62
CA ALA A 240 -2.53 18.60 -2.08
C ALA A 240 -2.69 19.36 -0.75
N THR A 241 -3.65 20.30 -0.71
CA THR A 241 -4.00 21.07 0.49
C THR A 241 -4.63 20.17 1.56
N ALA A 242 -5.46 19.19 1.16
CA ALA A 242 -6.02 18.21 2.09
C ALA A 242 -4.92 17.37 2.74
N ILE A 243 -3.91 16.97 1.97
CA ILE A 243 -2.76 16.18 2.43
C ILE A 243 -1.86 17.01 3.35
N LEU A 244 -1.53 18.26 2.98
CA LEU A 244 -0.73 19.14 3.84
C LEU A 244 -1.43 19.39 5.18
N SER A 245 -2.75 19.62 5.14
CA SER A 245 -3.56 19.78 6.35
C SER A 245 -3.59 18.49 7.17
N ALA A 246 -3.67 17.32 6.54
CA ALA A 246 -3.56 16.04 7.22
C ALA A 246 -2.17 15.83 7.85
N ALA A 247 -1.09 16.16 7.13
CA ALA A 247 0.29 15.96 7.56
C ALA A 247 0.68 16.86 8.75
N ILE A 248 0.27 18.14 8.74
CA ILE A 248 0.44 19.06 9.88
C ILE A 248 -0.21 18.50 11.17
N VAL A 249 -1.26 17.71 11.01
CA VAL A 249 -2.04 17.16 12.13
C VAL A 249 -1.59 15.73 12.53
N LEU A 250 -1.18 14.91 11.56
CA LEU A 250 -0.68 13.54 11.79
C LEU A 250 0.67 13.50 12.50
N ALA A 251 1.40 14.61 12.51
CA ALA A 251 2.62 14.76 13.31
C ALA A 251 2.39 14.59 14.82
N ASP A 252 1.15 14.77 15.32
CA ASP A 252 0.86 14.74 16.76
C ASP A 252 -0.19 13.70 17.24
N VAL A 253 -1.26 13.32 16.51
CA VAL A 253 -2.23 12.25 16.93
C VAL A 253 -3.11 11.73 15.76
N PRO A 254 -3.46 10.43 15.65
CA PRO A 254 -4.36 9.90 14.60
C PRO A 254 -5.85 10.15 14.87
N LYS A 255 -6.40 11.37 14.71
CA LYS A 255 -7.86 11.61 14.85
C LYS A 255 -8.39 12.72 13.91
N ILE A 256 -8.41 12.48 12.59
CA ILE A 256 -8.74 13.53 11.61
C ILE A 256 -9.78 13.09 10.59
N THR A 257 -10.65 14.06 10.25
CA THR A 257 -11.62 14.01 9.15
C THR A 257 -11.24 15.09 8.13
N LEU A 258 -11.26 14.77 6.84
CA LEU A 258 -10.99 15.73 5.76
C LEU A 258 -12.23 15.86 4.87
N GLY A 259 -12.72 17.09 4.67
CA GLY A 259 -13.76 17.39 3.68
C GLY A 259 -13.13 17.97 2.41
N LEU A 260 -13.33 17.32 1.25
CA LEU A 260 -12.85 17.78 -0.04
C LEU A 260 -14.01 18.36 -0.87
N LEU A 261 -13.80 19.52 -1.51
CA LEU A 261 -14.70 20.04 -2.55
C LEU A 261 -14.18 19.67 -3.94
N LYS A 262 -14.96 18.93 -4.73
CA LYS A 262 -14.89 19.01 -6.20
C LYS A 262 -16.20 18.55 -6.86
N VAL A 263 -16.96 19.50 -7.40
CA VAL A 263 -18.27 19.23 -8.00
C VAL A 263 -18.18 18.59 -9.39
N LEU A 264 -17.08 18.73 -10.13
CA LEU A 264 -16.84 18.05 -11.42
C LEU A 264 -15.32 17.94 -11.67
N GLY A 265 -14.78 16.72 -11.68
CA GLY A 265 -13.39 16.46 -12.06
C GLY A 265 -12.79 15.28 -11.30
N SER A 266 -12.64 14.15 -11.98
CA SER A 266 -12.22 12.85 -11.46
C SER A 266 -11.05 12.90 -10.47
N ILE A 267 -11.27 12.44 -9.25
CA ILE A 267 -10.23 11.88 -8.40
C ILE A 267 -10.85 10.65 -7.70
N CYS A 268 -10.49 9.46 -8.18
CA CYS A 268 -10.71 8.21 -7.47
C CYS A 268 -9.76 8.14 -6.26
N ARG A 269 -10.10 7.30 -5.29
CA ARG A 269 -9.25 6.92 -4.15
C ARG A 269 -7.79 6.60 -4.56
N GLU A 270 -7.58 6.13 -5.80
CA GLU A 270 -6.28 5.89 -6.48
C GLU A 270 -5.39 7.13 -6.71
N SER A 271 -5.94 8.32 -6.95
CA SER A 271 -5.08 9.51 -7.14
C SER A 271 -4.71 10.17 -5.81
N LEU A 272 -5.49 9.93 -4.76
CA LEU A 272 -5.13 10.30 -3.39
C LEU A 272 -4.09 9.34 -2.80
N SER A 273 -4.16 8.03 -3.06
CA SER A 273 -3.10 7.10 -2.64
C SER A 273 -1.73 7.47 -3.24
N ARG A 274 -1.68 7.87 -4.52
CA ARG A 274 -0.46 8.32 -5.19
C ARG A 274 0.14 9.63 -4.67
N ILE A 275 -0.66 10.55 -4.11
CA ILE A 275 -0.15 11.85 -3.60
C ILE A 275 0.06 11.79 -2.09
N VAL A 276 -0.72 10.99 -1.35
CA VAL A 276 -0.42 10.65 0.05
C VAL A 276 0.95 10.00 0.17
N SER A 277 1.40 9.22 -0.83
CA SER A 277 2.80 8.75 -0.93
C SER A 277 3.84 9.87 -0.74
N ILE A 278 3.61 11.10 -1.23
CA ILE A 278 4.57 12.21 -1.13
C ILE A 278 4.63 12.81 0.29
N ALA A 279 3.56 12.71 1.08
CA ALA A 279 3.54 13.12 2.50
C ALA A 279 3.76 11.94 3.48
N MET A 280 4.00 10.73 2.96
CA MET A 280 4.24 9.50 3.74
C MET A 280 5.70 9.15 3.90
N TYR A 281 6.60 9.80 3.15
CA TYR A 281 8.02 9.53 3.25
C TYR A 281 8.60 10.16 4.52
N ALA A 282 9.50 9.43 5.17
CA ALA A 282 10.11 9.83 6.41
C ALA A 282 10.90 11.14 6.22
N ASP A 283 10.85 11.99 7.24
CA ASP A 283 11.69 13.19 7.29
C ASP A 283 13.17 12.76 7.29
N ILE A 284 13.84 12.98 6.16
CA ILE A 284 15.24 12.59 5.97
C ILE A 284 16.22 13.35 6.88
N SER A 285 15.76 14.40 7.58
CA SER A 285 16.53 15.08 8.62
C SER A 285 16.72 14.24 9.88
N GLN A 286 15.92 13.18 10.05
CA GLN A 286 15.99 12.22 11.14
C GLN A 286 16.56 10.88 10.66
N PRO A 287 17.24 10.10 11.51
CA PRO A 287 17.66 8.76 11.13
C PRO A 287 16.44 7.85 10.93
N PRO A 288 16.48 6.92 9.95
CA PRO A 288 15.36 6.01 9.73
C PRO A 288 15.21 5.03 10.90
N PRO A 289 13.99 4.50 11.15
CA PRO A 289 13.76 3.48 12.17
C PRO A 289 14.63 2.23 11.93
N PRO A 290 15.20 1.62 12.99
CA PRO A 290 15.97 0.40 12.83
C PRO A 290 15.08 -0.76 12.36
N LEU A 291 15.69 -1.73 11.68
CA LEU A 291 15.00 -2.96 11.30
C LEU A 291 14.53 -3.73 12.55
N PRO A 292 13.36 -4.39 12.48
CA PRO A 292 12.91 -5.29 13.52
C PRO A 292 13.96 -6.37 13.80
N LYS A 293 14.33 -6.53 15.07
CA LYS A 293 15.26 -7.59 15.49
C LYS A 293 14.46 -8.89 15.68
N PRO A 294 14.87 -10.01 15.06
CA PRO A 294 14.20 -11.28 15.28
C PRO A 294 14.36 -11.72 16.73
N ARG A 295 13.25 -12.19 17.32
CA ARG A 295 13.20 -12.80 18.65
C ARG A 295 12.43 -14.09 18.53
N LEU A 296 13.14 -15.20 18.67
CA LEU A 296 12.56 -16.53 18.60
C LEU A 296 12.14 -16.96 20.00
N ASP A 297 10.87 -17.26 20.18
CA ASP A 297 10.33 -17.76 21.43
C ASP A 297 10.06 -19.27 21.30
N GLU A 298 10.55 -20.05 22.25
CA GLU A 298 10.29 -21.49 22.29
C GLU A 298 8.90 -21.73 22.92
N VAL A 299 8.01 -22.35 22.15
CA VAL A 299 6.67 -22.75 22.63
C VAL A 299 6.79 -24.01 23.47
N GLN A 300 7.51 -24.99 22.94
CA GLN A 300 7.92 -26.23 23.58
C GLN A 300 9.08 -26.84 22.79
N SER A 301 9.67 -27.93 23.28
CA SER A 301 10.79 -28.61 22.60
C SER A 301 10.47 -28.91 21.14
N GLY A 302 11.23 -28.31 20.22
CA GLY A 302 11.09 -28.47 18.77
C GLY A 302 9.94 -27.67 18.13
N ILE A 303 9.27 -26.78 18.88
CA ILE A 303 8.28 -25.82 18.35
C ILE A 303 8.66 -24.40 18.78
N SER A 304 8.85 -23.53 17.80
CA SER A 304 9.24 -22.13 18.03
C SER A 304 8.34 -21.17 17.29
N ILE A 305 8.15 -19.97 17.82
CA ILE A 305 7.36 -18.91 17.20
C ILE A 305 8.22 -17.65 16.98
N LEU A 306 8.03 -17.01 15.83
CA LEU A 306 8.67 -15.75 15.46
C LEU A 306 7.60 -14.77 14.96
N ALA A 307 7.59 -13.58 15.57
CA ALA A 307 6.76 -12.48 15.14
C ALA A 307 7.15 -11.94 13.75
N PRO A 308 6.23 -11.27 13.03
CA PRO A 308 6.52 -10.63 11.76
C PRO A 308 7.69 -9.65 11.84
N LEU A 309 8.52 -9.63 10.79
CA LEU A 309 9.66 -8.70 10.63
C LEU A 309 9.36 -7.54 9.67
N SER A 310 8.10 -7.39 9.26
CA SER A 310 7.61 -6.25 8.50
C SER A 310 7.43 -5.02 9.41
N ARG A 311 7.43 -3.81 8.83
CA ARG A 311 7.08 -2.55 9.51
C ARG A 311 5.68 -2.59 10.12
N ARG A 312 4.75 -3.33 9.49
CA ARG A 312 3.40 -3.57 10.03
C ARG A 312 3.42 -4.19 11.43
N GLY A 313 4.41 -5.03 11.75
CA GLY A 313 4.65 -5.58 13.09
C GLY A 313 3.66 -6.66 13.57
N HIS A 314 2.58 -6.91 12.84
CA HIS A 314 1.58 -7.95 13.09
C HIS A 314 1.19 -8.64 11.77
N GLY A 315 0.57 -9.83 11.82
CA GLY A 315 0.15 -10.55 10.62
C GLY A 315 -0.51 -11.92 10.81
N PRO A 316 -0.98 -12.55 9.71
CA PRO A 316 -1.66 -13.84 9.81
C PRO A 316 -0.69 -14.96 10.22
N GLY A 317 -1.24 -16.01 10.83
CA GLY A 317 -0.46 -17.14 11.30
C GLY A 317 -0.03 -18.07 10.16
N LEU A 318 1.22 -18.53 10.19
CA LEU A 318 1.76 -19.52 9.27
C LEU A 318 2.50 -20.60 10.07
N ILE A 319 2.24 -21.86 9.77
CA ILE A 319 2.95 -23.00 10.34
C ILE A 319 3.90 -23.55 9.27
N ILE A 320 5.16 -23.77 9.62
CA ILE A 320 6.13 -24.45 8.75
C ILE A 320 6.64 -25.72 9.45
N LEU A 321 6.69 -26.83 8.72
CA LEU A 321 7.23 -28.11 9.17
C LEU A 321 8.59 -28.31 8.50
N VAL A 322 9.63 -28.51 9.30
CA VAL A 322 11.02 -28.57 8.83
C VAL A 322 11.79 -29.76 9.41
N PRO A 323 12.84 -30.25 8.73
CA PRO A 323 13.78 -31.20 9.33
C PRO A 323 14.48 -30.63 10.57
N ASP A 324 14.84 -31.47 11.54
CA ASP A 324 15.54 -31.07 12.77
C ASP A 324 16.91 -30.39 12.51
N SER A 325 17.53 -30.67 11.36
CA SER A 325 18.80 -30.07 10.96
C SER A 325 18.68 -28.63 10.45
N THR A 326 17.46 -28.09 10.33
CA THR A 326 17.22 -26.77 9.74
C THR A 326 17.68 -25.65 10.70
N PRO A 327 18.67 -24.83 10.31
CA PRO A 327 19.13 -23.72 11.14
C PRO A 327 18.04 -22.65 11.32
N GLN A 328 17.89 -22.15 12.54
CA GLN A 328 16.99 -21.05 12.88
C GLN A 328 17.77 -19.73 13.02
N LEU A 329 17.14 -18.61 12.68
CA LEU A 329 17.72 -17.26 12.74
C LEU A 329 19.08 -17.06 12.03
N THR A 330 19.46 -17.97 11.13
CA THR A 330 20.73 -17.92 10.39
C THR A 330 20.54 -17.23 9.04
N ILE A 331 21.54 -16.46 8.63
CA ILE A 331 21.67 -15.96 7.27
C ILE A 331 23.07 -16.27 6.77
N THR A 332 23.18 -17.00 5.66
CA THR A 332 24.46 -17.38 5.04
C THR A 332 24.44 -16.92 3.59
N GLU A 333 25.44 -16.12 3.19
CA GLU A 333 25.55 -15.59 1.82
C GLU A 333 24.27 -14.91 1.31
N GLY A 334 23.58 -14.18 2.19
CA GLY A 334 22.33 -13.46 1.87
C GLY A 334 21.07 -14.35 1.82
N VAL A 335 21.20 -15.66 2.07
CA VAL A 335 20.07 -16.59 2.15
C VAL A 335 19.65 -16.76 3.62
N PRO A 336 18.46 -16.31 4.03
CA PRO A 336 17.99 -16.51 5.40
C PRO A 336 17.37 -17.89 5.60
N SER A 337 17.29 -18.32 6.87
CA SER A 337 16.49 -19.48 7.26
C SER A 337 15.01 -19.31 6.92
N LEU A 338 14.29 -20.43 6.83
CA LEU A 338 12.88 -20.45 6.45
C LEU A 338 12.01 -19.58 7.35
N ILE A 339 12.17 -19.70 8.67
CA ILE A 339 11.39 -18.92 9.63
C ILE A 339 11.62 -17.41 9.48
N LEU A 340 12.86 -16.97 9.23
CA LEU A 340 13.18 -15.56 8.97
C LEU A 340 12.53 -15.09 7.67
N LYS A 341 12.66 -15.88 6.60
CA LYS A 341 12.11 -15.54 5.29
C LYS A 341 10.60 -15.31 5.34
N TRP A 342 9.87 -16.21 6.00
CA TRP A 342 8.42 -16.08 6.15
C TRP A 342 8.00 -14.97 7.12
N ALA A 343 8.80 -14.68 8.16
CA ALA A 343 8.53 -13.56 9.03
C ALA A 343 8.74 -12.21 8.31
N GLU A 344 9.73 -12.10 7.43
CA GLU A 344 9.93 -10.94 6.54
C GLU A 344 8.76 -10.73 5.57
N GLU A 345 8.09 -11.80 5.14
CA GLU A 345 6.84 -11.71 4.36
C GLU A 345 5.66 -11.14 5.15
N GLY A 346 5.82 -10.91 6.46
CA GLY A 346 4.80 -10.33 7.33
C GLY A 346 3.89 -11.35 8.01
N TYR A 347 4.30 -12.62 8.09
CA TYR A 347 3.58 -13.66 8.84
C TYR A 347 4.07 -13.77 10.28
N THR A 348 3.19 -14.18 11.18
CA THR A 348 3.59 -14.74 12.48
C THR A 348 3.85 -16.22 12.25
N VAL A 349 5.10 -16.66 12.38
CA VAL A 349 5.52 -17.99 11.91
C VAL A 349 5.75 -18.90 13.10
N VAL A 350 5.10 -20.07 13.11
CA VAL A 350 5.45 -21.18 13.99
C VAL A 350 6.20 -22.22 13.20
N GLU A 351 7.43 -22.53 13.62
CA GLU A 351 8.22 -23.62 13.07
C GLU A 351 8.08 -24.86 13.96
N ILE A 352 7.79 -26.00 13.34
CA ILE A 352 7.73 -27.31 13.98
C ILE A 352 8.82 -28.19 13.36
N GLN A 353 9.76 -28.63 14.19
CA GLN A 353 10.83 -29.55 13.78
C GLN A 353 10.33 -31.00 13.76
N ALA A 354 10.98 -31.84 12.94
CA ALA A 354 10.57 -33.22 12.69
C ALA A 354 10.44 -34.09 13.98
N SER A 355 11.30 -33.84 14.97
CA SER A 355 11.28 -34.51 16.28
C SER A 355 10.01 -34.20 17.09
N ALA A 356 9.47 -32.98 16.99
CA ALA A 356 8.22 -32.59 17.67
C ALA A 356 6.98 -33.26 17.04
N LEU A 357 7.05 -33.66 15.77
CA LEU A 357 5.97 -34.37 15.07
C LEU A 357 5.85 -35.85 15.47
N THR A 358 6.67 -36.37 16.40
CA THR A 358 6.52 -37.74 16.93
C THR A 358 5.21 -37.93 17.72
N ALA A 359 4.58 -36.85 18.18
CA ALA A 359 3.23 -36.82 18.75
C ALA A 359 2.10 -36.63 17.71
N GLY A 360 2.41 -36.59 16.40
CA GLY A 360 1.42 -36.41 15.32
C GLY A 360 0.73 -35.04 15.36
N ALA A 361 -0.60 -35.03 15.25
CA ALA A 361 -1.45 -33.82 15.17
C ALA A 361 -1.38 -32.91 16.42
N ASP A 362 -0.91 -33.41 17.56
CA ASP A 362 -0.84 -32.65 18.81
C ASP A 362 0.16 -31.47 18.72
N ALA A 363 1.21 -31.61 17.91
CA ALA A 363 2.14 -30.52 17.62
C ALA A 363 1.48 -29.39 16.80
N VAL A 364 0.62 -29.74 15.84
CA VAL A 364 -0.15 -28.76 15.05
C VAL A 364 -1.15 -28.04 15.93
N ALA A 365 -1.82 -28.74 16.86
CA ALA A 365 -2.70 -28.11 17.85
C ALA A 365 -1.93 -27.10 18.73
N SER A 366 -0.76 -27.50 19.23
CA SER A 366 0.11 -26.62 20.05
C SER A 366 0.55 -25.37 19.28
N ALA A 367 0.90 -25.52 18.00
CA ALA A 367 1.24 -24.40 17.13
C ALA A 367 0.06 -23.44 16.90
N LEU A 368 -1.15 -23.97 16.70
CA LEU A 368 -2.35 -23.16 16.55
C LEU A 368 -2.69 -22.41 17.84
N ASP A 369 -2.48 -23.02 19.01
CA ASP A 369 -2.72 -22.35 20.29
C ASP A 369 -1.65 -21.28 20.58
N ALA A 370 -0.40 -21.50 20.18
CA ALA A 370 0.63 -20.46 20.19
C ALA A 370 0.26 -19.27 19.29
N LEU A 371 -0.21 -19.52 18.07
CA LEU A 371 -0.68 -18.45 17.17
C LEU A 371 -1.89 -17.69 17.74
N LYS A 372 -2.86 -18.39 18.34
CA LYS A 372 -4.03 -17.74 18.97
C LYS A 372 -3.66 -16.84 20.16
N SER A 373 -2.61 -17.21 20.90
CA SER A 373 -2.18 -16.47 22.10
C SER A 373 -1.16 -15.38 21.82
N HIS A 374 -0.56 -15.35 20.62
CA HIS A 374 0.44 -14.36 20.24
C HIS A 374 -0.22 -13.04 19.80
N ASP A 375 0.11 -11.94 20.48
CA ASP A 375 -0.45 -10.59 20.29
C ASP A 375 -0.26 -10.01 18.88
N ARG A 376 0.81 -10.39 18.20
CA ARG A 376 1.13 -10.01 16.81
C ARG A 376 0.48 -10.89 15.73
N CYS A 377 -0.38 -11.85 16.09
CA CYS A 377 -1.08 -12.70 15.13
C CYS A 377 -2.55 -12.27 14.93
N ASP A 378 -2.86 -11.64 13.80
CA ASP A 378 -4.20 -11.06 13.54
C ASP A 378 -5.26 -12.11 13.20
N SER A 379 -4.86 -13.12 12.42
CA SER A 379 -5.78 -14.13 11.87
C SER A 379 -5.38 -15.51 12.38
N HIS A 380 -6.08 -15.93 13.43
CA HIS A 380 -5.96 -17.27 14.00
C HIS A 380 -7.01 -18.26 13.46
N HIS A 381 -7.98 -17.77 12.67
CA HIS A 381 -9.03 -18.59 12.05
C HIS A 381 -8.71 -18.96 10.59
N ALA A 382 -7.67 -18.38 9.99
CA ALA A 382 -7.21 -18.69 8.64
C ALA A 382 -5.67 -18.74 8.59
N VAL A 383 -5.13 -19.93 8.86
CA VAL A 383 -3.70 -20.24 9.01
C VAL A 383 -3.23 -21.07 7.81
N GLY A 384 -2.05 -20.76 7.29
CA GLY A 384 -1.38 -21.58 6.27
C GLY A 384 -0.47 -22.61 6.90
N LEU A 385 -0.26 -23.74 6.21
CA LEU A 385 0.73 -24.75 6.62
C LEU A 385 1.69 -25.07 5.47
N ILE A 386 2.99 -25.16 5.72
CA ILE A 386 3.97 -25.53 4.69
C ILE A 386 4.82 -26.70 5.20
N ALA A 387 4.89 -27.79 4.45
CA ALA A 387 5.74 -28.94 4.78
C ALA A 387 6.95 -29.00 3.83
N TYR A 388 8.15 -28.89 4.39
CA TYR A 388 9.42 -29.02 3.68
C TYR A 388 9.90 -30.47 3.68
N GLY A 389 9.12 -31.36 3.07
CA GLY A 389 9.45 -32.76 2.89
C GLY A 389 8.22 -33.68 2.91
N PRO A 390 8.23 -34.79 2.14
CA PRO A 390 7.10 -35.71 2.02
C PRO A 390 6.79 -36.45 3.34
N GLU A 391 7.82 -36.80 4.11
CA GLU A 391 7.65 -37.48 5.41
C GLU A 391 6.92 -36.59 6.43
N LEU A 392 7.27 -35.30 6.48
CA LEU A 392 6.66 -34.33 7.39
C LEU A 392 5.19 -34.12 7.04
N TRP A 393 4.89 -34.02 5.74
CA TRP A 393 3.52 -33.92 5.23
C TRP A 393 2.68 -35.13 5.59
N ASN A 394 3.20 -36.33 5.34
CA ASN A 394 2.48 -37.58 5.59
C ASN A 394 2.13 -37.79 7.07
N ARG A 395 2.87 -37.18 8.01
CA ARG A 395 2.54 -37.21 9.44
C ARG A 395 1.33 -36.37 9.83
N VAL A 396 0.99 -35.35 9.03
CA VAL A 396 -0.06 -34.38 9.41
C VAL A 396 -1.27 -34.38 8.47
N ALA A 397 -1.09 -34.71 7.19
CA ALA A 397 -2.08 -34.46 6.12
C ALA A 397 -3.46 -35.06 6.40
N ALA A 398 -3.51 -36.31 6.87
CA ALA A 398 -4.75 -37.02 7.18
C ALA A 398 -5.54 -36.39 8.34
N GLU A 399 -4.85 -35.69 9.23
CA GLU A 399 -5.43 -35.09 10.44
C GLU A 399 -5.80 -33.61 10.26
N LEU A 400 -5.45 -32.99 9.13
CA LEU A 400 -5.73 -31.57 8.87
C LEU A 400 -7.23 -31.24 8.89
N SER A 401 -8.10 -32.21 8.58
CA SER A 401 -9.56 -32.06 8.68
C SER A 401 -10.06 -31.75 10.09
N ARG A 402 -9.27 -32.07 11.13
CA ARG A 402 -9.55 -31.71 12.54
C ARG A 402 -9.29 -30.24 12.84
N PHE A 403 -8.57 -29.54 11.97
CA PHE A 403 -8.13 -28.16 12.17
C PHE A 403 -8.74 -27.24 11.10
N PRO A 404 -10.01 -26.83 11.24
CA PRO A 404 -10.69 -26.01 10.23
C PRO A 404 -10.06 -24.62 10.04
N SER A 405 -9.21 -24.18 10.98
CA SER A 405 -8.43 -22.95 10.84
C SER A 405 -7.29 -23.08 9.83
N ILE A 406 -6.86 -24.28 9.45
CA ILE A 406 -5.85 -24.47 8.40
C ILE A 406 -6.57 -24.45 7.05
N VAL A 407 -6.38 -23.36 6.31
CA VAL A 407 -7.17 -23.04 5.11
C VAL A 407 -6.50 -23.44 3.80
N GLY A 408 -5.22 -23.77 3.84
CA GLY A 408 -4.46 -24.23 2.68
C GLY A 408 -3.04 -24.63 3.06
N ALA A 409 -2.40 -25.41 2.19
CA ALA A 409 -1.05 -25.89 2.45
C ALA A 409 -0.08 -25.82 1.25
N GLY A 410 1.21 -25.73 1.55
CA GLY A 410 2.32 -25.93 0.63
C GLY A 410 3.09 -27.21 0.96
N LEU A 411 3.59 -27.90 -0.05
CA LEU A 411 4.35 -29.13 0.10
C LEU A 411 5.55 -29.15 -0.85
N TYR A 412 6.71 -29.49 -0.32
CA TYR A 412 7.91 -29.82 -1.08
C TYR A 412 8.17 -31.33 -1.04
N GLY A 413 8.32 -31.95 -2.20
CA GLY A 413 8.52 -33.39 -2.36
C GLY A 413 9.26 -33.72 -3.64
N ASP A 414 9.53 -35.00 -3.89
CA ASP A 414 10.15 -35.46 -5.12
C ASP A 414 9.08 -35.96 -6.09
N SER A 415 9.33 -35.86 -7.41
CA SER A 415 8.37 -36.29 -8.42
C SER A 415 8.05 -37.79 -8.33
N GLU A 416 8.96 -38.57 -7.75
CA GLU A 416 8.79 -40.01 -7.50
C GLU A 416 7.85 -40.29 -6.32
N ASP A 417 7.69 -39.34 -5.40
CA ASP A 417 6.90 -39.52 -4.17
C ASP A 417 5.40 -39.34 -4.36
N ILE A 418 4.93 -38.88 -5.53
CA ILE A 418 3.52 -38.47 -5.72
C ILE A 418 2.51 -39.52 -5.26
N ILE A 419 2.83 -40.81 -5.47
CA ILE A 419 1.95 -41.93 -5.14
C ILE A 419 1.91 -42.18 -3.62
N SER A 420 2.97 -41.83 -2.89
CA SER A 420 3.09 -42.03 -1.45
C SER A 420 2.60 -40.83 -0.62
N LEU A 421 2.22 -39.72 -1.26
CA LEU A 421 1.71 -38.53 -0.57
C LEU A 421 0.26 -38.72 -0.09
N SER A 422 0.07 -38.51 1.20
CA SER A 422 -1.24 -38.51 1.84
C SER A 422 -2.11 -37.37 1.32
N ALA A 423 -3.39 -37.65 1.07
CA ALA A 423 -4.36 -36.66 0.66
C ALA A 423 -4.75 -35.74 1.83
N ALA A 424 -5.17 -34.52 1.52
CA ALA A 424 -5.74 -33.57 2.48
C ALA A 424 -7.02 -32.94 1.89
N ASP A 425 -7.97 -32.61 2.75
CA ASP A 425 -9.26 -32.02 2.38
C ASP A 425 -9.22 -30.50 2.17
N ILE A 426 -8.02 -29.93 2.09
CA ILE A 426 -7.77 -28.49 1.90
C ILE A 426 -7.02 -28.25 0.59
N PRO A 427 -7.05 -27.02 0.03
CA PRO A 427 -6.23 -26.68 -1.12
C PRO A 427 -4.73 -26.85 -0.84
N VAL A 428 -4.01 -27.58 -1.71
CA VAL A 428 -2.56 -27.82 -1.59
C VAL A 428 -1.81 -27.37 -2.85
N VAL A 429 -0.71 -26.65 -2.68
CA VAL A 429 0.30 -26.43 -3.73
C VAL A 429 1.50 -27.36 -3.50
N GLN A 430 1.83 -28.18 -4.49
CA GLN A 430 2.92 -29.15 -4.44
C GLN A 430 4.05 -28.71 -5.36
N HIS A 431 5.27 -28.69 -4.82
CA HIS A 431 6.50 -28.40 -5.53
C HIS A 431 7.37 -29.65 -5.57
N LEU A 432 7.51 -30.22 -6.77
CA LEU A 432 8.11 -31.53 -6.97
C LEU A 432 9.44 -31.42 -7.71
N ALA A 433 10.53 -31.83 -7.06
CA ALA A 433 11.82 -31.93 -7.71
C ALA A 433 11.83 -33.08 -8.74
N GLY A 434 12.51 -32.88 -9.87
CA GLY A 434 12.51 -33.82 -10.98
C GLY A 434 11.57 -33.45 -12.14
N ALA A 435 11.70 -34.19 -13.24
CA ALA A 435 10.97 -33.94 -14.48
C ALA A 435 9.62 -34.68 -14.53
N SER A 436 8.66 -34.12 -15.26
CA SER A 436 7.38 -34.76 -15.59
C SER A 436 7.04 -34.52 -17.05
N SER A 437 6.17 -35.36 -17.63
CA SER A 437 5.62 -35.14 -18.97
C SER A 437 4.79 -33.86 -19.07
N ASN A 438 4.26 -33.38 -17.93
CA ASN A 438 3.58 -32.09 -17.80
C ASN A 438 4.24 -31.25 -16.70
N ASN A 439 4.73 -30.05 -17.05
CA ASN A 439 5.38 -29.14 -16.09
C ASN A 439 4.42 -28.52 -15.05
N ARG A 440 3.09 -28.71 -15.21
CA ARG A 440 2.06 -28.26 -14.29
C ARG A 440 0.80 -29.12 -14.40
N GLU A 441 0.22 -29.46 -13.26
CA GLU A 441 -1.08 -30.14 -13.17
C GLU A 441 -2.00 -29.41 -12.18
N ARG A 442 -3.31 -29.42 -12.44
CA ARG A 442 -4.30 -28.82 -11.54
C ARG A 442 -5.53 -29.71 -11.43
N THR A 443 -5.89 -30.06 -10.20
CA THR A 443 -7.18 -30.68 -9.85
C THR A 443 -8.00 -29.71 -9.00
N ALA A 444 -9.20 -30.12 -8.56
CA ALA A 444 -10.08 -29.27 -7.75
C ALA A 444 -9.45 -28.83 -6.40
N GLY A 445 -8.51 -29.60 -5.86
CA GLY A 445 -7.86 -29.33 -4.57
C GLY A 445 -6.33 -29.26 -4.60
N VAL A 446 -5.66 -29.69 -5.68
CA VAL A 446 -4.19 -29.75 -5.74
C VAL A 446 -3.65 -29.03 -6.97
N THR A 447 -2.64 -28.20 -6.79
CA THR A 447 -1.85 -27.62 -7.89
C THR A 447 -0.42 -28.13 -7.80
N ARG A 448 0.08 -28.79 -8.84
CA ARG A 448 1.44 -29.34 -8.89
C ARG A 448 2.33 -28.55 -9.83
N TYR A 449 3.55 -28.32 -9.38
CA TYR A 449 4.64 -27.76 -10.17
C TYR A 449 5.84 -28.70 -10.13
N TYR A 450 6.43 -28.96 -11.29
CA TYR A 450 7.64 -29.78 -11.41
C TYR A 450 8.85 -28.90 -11.69
N TYR A 451 9.99 -29.27 -11.13
CA TYR A 451 11.26 -28.54 -11.23
C TYR A 451 12.34 -29.45 -11.81
N PRO A 452 12.45 -29.57 -13.14
CA PRO A 452 13.36 -30.51 -13.80
C PRO A 452 14.85 -30.26 -13.54
N ALA A 453 15.21 -29.03 -13.14
CA ALA A 453 16.59 -28.63 -12.90
C ALA A 453 17.13 -29.06 -11.51
N VAL A 454 16.27 -29.57 -10.63
CA VAL A 454 16.63 -29.99 -9.27
C VAL A 454 16.23 -31.44 -9.04
N SER A 455 17.01 -32.14 -8.21
CA SER A 455 16.91 -33.59 -8.03
C SER A 455 16.45 -34.02 -6.63
N SER A 456 16.16 -33.06 -5.74
CA SER A 456 15.74 -33.34 -4.36
C SER A 456 14.77 -32.28 -3.89
N SER A 457 13.76 -32.68 -3.12
CA SER A 457 12.82 -31.82 -2.39
C SER A 457 13.47 -30.82 -1.43
N GLU A 458 14.72 -31.07 -1.02
CA GLU A 458 15.53 -30.15 -0.22
C GLU A 458 15.93 -28.87 -0.97
N PHE A 459 15.64 -28.76 -2.27
CA PHE A 459 16.00 -27.58 -3.07
C PHE A 459 15.49 -26.25 -2.51
N ALA A 460 14.42 -26.31 -1.70
CA ALA A 460 13.81 -25.15 -1.08
C ALA A 460 14.20 -24.95 0.40
N ILE A 461 15.07 -25.79 0.95
CA ILE A 461 15.56 -25.69 2.33
C ILE A 461 16.95 -25.05 2.30
N PRO A 462 17.10 -23.81 2.81
CA PRO A 462 18.40 -23.16 2.90
C PRO A 462 19.46 -24.01 3.62
N PHE A 463 20.72 -23.83 3.22
CA PHE A 463 21.88 -24.46 3.86
C PHE A 463 21.98 -25.98 3.71
N GLN A 464 21.16 -26.58 2.83
CA GLN A 464 21.28 -27.97 2.43
C GLN A 464 22.08 -28.14 1.15
N THR A 465 22.64 -29.34 0.95
CA THR A 465 23.45 -29.70 -0.23
C THR A 465 22.72 -29.45 -1.55
N TYR A 466 21.41 -29.70 -1.58
CA TYR A 466 20.60 -29.60 -2.79
C TYR A 466 19.87 -28.26 -2.94
N PHE A 467 20.11 -27.29 -2.05
CA PHE A 467 19.49 -25.97 -2.13
C PHE A 467 19.73 -25.31 -3.50
N HIS A 468 18.65 -24.86 -4.14
CA HIS A 468 18.73 -24.27 -5.48
C HIS A 468 17.99 -22.94 -5.53
N TYR A 469 18.75 -21.86 -5.44
CA TYR A 469 18.26 -20.48 -5.30
C TYR A 469 17.13 -20.10 -6.26
N ASN A 470 17.30 -20.39 -7.57
CA ASN A 470 16.31 -20.00 -8.58
C ASN A 470 14.99 -20.79 -8.45
N SER A 471 15.09 -22.09 -8.18
CA SER A 471 13.90 -22.95 -8.04
C SER A 471 13.16 -22.63 -6.75
N GLU A 472 13.90 -22.38 -5.68
CA GLU A 472 13.37 -21.93 -4.40
C GLU A 472 12.59 -20.63 -4.57
N GLY A 473 13.19 -19.60 -5.15
CA GLY A 473 12.53 -18.30 -5.36
C GLY A 473 11.23 -18.42 -6.19
N ILE A 474 11.23 -19.21 -7.26
CA ILE A 474 10.02 -19.46 -8.07
C ILE A 474 8.95 -20.21 -7.25
N SER A 475 9.35 -21.23 -6.49
CA SER A 475 8.44 -22.02 -5.66
C SER A 475 7.83 -21.18 -4.54
N HIS A 476 8.61 -20.29 -3.93
CA HIS A 476 8.18 -19.36 -2.89
C HIS A 476 7.08 -18.43 -3.38
N SER A 477 7.27 -17.76 -4.52
CA SER A 477 6.24 -16.90 -5.13
C SER A 477 4.96 -17.67 -5.47
N ARG A 478 5.09 -18.92 -5.93
CA ARG A 478 3.94 -19.81 -6.20
C ARG A 478 3.21 -20.20 -4.92
N THR A 479 3.92 -20.42 -3.81
CA THR A 479 3.35 -20.68 -2.49
C THR A 479 2.61 -19.45 -1.96
N LEU A 480 3.21 -18.25 -2.03
CA LEU A 480 2.54 -16.99 -1.67
C LEU A 480 1.24 -16.81 -2.46
N ARG A 481 1.28 -17.04 -3.77
CA ARG A 481 0.09 -16.93 -4.65
C ARG A 481 -1.02 -17.91 -4.29
N ALA A 482 -0.67 -19.09 -3.80
CA ALA A 482 -1.63 -20.10 -3.39
C ALA A 482 -2.24 -19.80 -2.01
N LEU A 483 -1.41 -19.40 -1.03
CA LEU A 483 -1.83 -19.26 0.36
C LEU A 483 -2.42 -17.88 0.70
N LYS A 484 -1.85 -16.76 0.20
CA LYS A 484 -2.33 -15.41 0.54
C LYS A 484 -3.85 -15.24 0.35
N PRO A 485 -4.47 -15.67 -0.78
CA PRO A 485 -5.92 -15.53 -0.97
C PRO A 485 -6.77 -16.36 0.00
N LEU A 486 -6.28 -17.53 0.43
CA LEU A 486 -6.98 -18.41 1.36
C LEU A 486 -6.92 -17.87 2.79
N MET A 487 -5.80 -17.23 3.13
CA MET A 487 -5.55 -16.66 4.46
C MET A 487 -6.05 -15.21 4.62
N GLY A 488 -6.40 -14.55 3.53
CA GLY A 488 -6.77 -13.13 3.52
C GLY A 488 -5.56 -12.17 3.63
N GLY A 489 -4.34 -12.64 3.34
CA GLY A 489 -3.14 -11.82 3.39
C GLY A 489 -1.87 -12.57 3.85
N PRO A 490 -0.80 -11.84 4.20
CA PRO A 490 -0.72 -10.38 4.24
C PRO A 490 -0.57 -9.77 2.84
N TYR A 491 -1.22 -8.62 2.64
CA TYR A 491 -1.11 -7.82 1.43
C TYR A 491 -0.43 -6.50 1.73
N PHE A 492 0.48 -6.11 0.85
CA PHE A 492 1.22 -4.87 0.91
C PHE A 492 1.09 -4.16 -0.45
N ASP A 493 1.08 -2.84 -0.44
CA ASP A 493 1.08 -2.04 -1.66
C ASP A 493 2.51 -2.00 -2.24
N LEU A 494 2.78 -2.97 -3.12
CA LEU A 494 4.12 -3.14 -3.71
C LEU A 494 4.52 -1.94 -4.58
N GLU A 495 3.56 -1.23 -5.17
CA GLU A 495 3.86 -0.01 -5.94
C GLU A 495 4.29 1.11 -5.01
N ALA A 496 3.56 1.33 -3.91
CA ALA A 496 3.92 2.35 -2.92
C ALA A 496 5.30 2.09 -2.30
N ILE A 497 5.63 0.83 -2.02
CA ILE A 497 6.95 0.43 -1.51
C ILE A 497 8.06 0.73 -2.52
N TRP A 498 7.82 0.45 -3.80
CA TRP A 498 8.82 0.73 -4.84
C TRP A 498 8.96 2.23 -5.13
N GLU A 499 7.85 2.97 -5.09
CA GLU A 499 7.85 4.43 -5.21
C GLU A 499 8.56 5.09 -4.03
N GLU A 500 8.37 4.60 -2.80
CA GLU A 500 9.14 5.02 -1.62
C GLU A 500 10.64 4.83 -1.81
N HIS A 501 11.04 3.63 -2.26
CA HIS A 501 12.45 3.31 -2.45
C HIS A 501 13.11 4.27 -3.46
N THR A 502 12.51 4.39 -4.64
CA THR A 502 13.03 5.23 -5.73
C THR A 502 12.97 6.71 -5.39
N HIS A 503 12.01 7.15 -4.57
CA HIS A 503 11.98 8.51 -4.06
C HIS A 503 13.24 8.84 -3.25
N TYR A 504 13.62 7.98 -2.30
CA TYR A 504 14.82 8.19 -1.51
C TYR A 504 16.11 8.12 -2.35
N GLU A 505 16.16 7.28 -3.39
CA GLU A 505 17.33 7.18 -4.26
C GLU A 505 17.52 8.40 -5.17
N PHE A 506 16.44 8.84 -5.84
CA PHE A 506 16.54 9.82 -6.94
C PHE A 506 16.10 11.23 -6.56
N THR A 507 15.16 11.36 -5.62
CA THR A 507 14.61 12.67 -5.21
C THR A 507 15.36 13.22 -4.00
N ASP A 508 15.26 12.52 -2.87
CA ASP A 508 15.90 12.96 -1.62
C ASP A 508 17.41 12.68 -1.60
N ARG A 509 17.85 11.71 -2.39
CA ARG A 509 19.24 11.22 -2.44
C ARG A 509 19.75 10.83 -1.04
N SER A 510 18.98 10.02 -0.32
CA SER A 510 19.27 9.60 1.05
C SER A 510 19.59 8.11 1.16
N MET A 511 20.89 7.78 1.23
CA MET A 511 21.39 6.40 1.38
C MET A 511 20.75 5.68 2.58
N GLU A 512 20.65 6.34 3.75
CA GLU A 512 20.14 5.69 4.96
C GLU A 512 18.66 5.31 4.82
N HIS A 513 17.85 6.22 4.26
CA HIS A 513 16.43 5.98 4.05
C HIS A 513 16.17 4.95 2.95
N THR A 514 16.91 5.01 1.83
CA THR A 514 16.93 3.95 0.81
C THR A 514 17.21 2.60 1.45
N MET A 515 18.31 2.47 2.21
CA MET A 515 18.66 1.23 2.90
C MET A 515 17.61 0.81 3.95
N SER A 516 16.84 1.74 4.51
CA SER A 516 15.78 1.45 5.47
C SER A 516 14.52 0.84 4.85
N THR A 517 14.38 0.89 3.53
CA THR A 517 13.27 0.23 2.79
C THR A 517 13.61 -1.20 2.38
N MET A 518 14.84 -1.65 2.65
CA MET A 518 15.33 -2.96 2.26
C MET A 518 15.38 -3.94 3.45
N VAL A 519 15.36 -5.24 3.14
CA VAL A 519 15.47 -6.34 4.14
C VAL A 519 16.86 -6.36 4.83
N GLN A 520 17.06 -7.32 5.73
CA GLN A 520 18.32 -7.45 6.48
C GLN A 520 19.50 -7.82 5.59
N GLU A 521 19.30 -8.64 4.56
CA GLU A 521 20.32 -8.96 3.55
C GLU A 521 19.78 -8.71 2.14
N PRO A 522 19.80 -7.44 1.67
CA PRO A 522 19.33 -7.09 0.35
C PRO A 522 20.45 -7.14 -0.69
N TYR A 523 20.11 -7.12 -1.98
CA TYR A 523 21.11 -6.90 -3.01
C TYR A 523 20.56 -6.19 -4.26
N VAL A 524 21.46 -5.50 -4.96
CA VAL A 524 21.18 -4.87 -6.26
C VAL A 524 22.21 -5.38 -7.25
N ASN A 525 21.74 -5.80 -8.42
CA ASN A 525 22.58 -6.22 -9.53
C ASN A 525 22.23 -5.43 -10.80
N HIS A 526 23.17 -4.60 -11.24
CA HIS A 526 23.16 -3.99 -12.56
C HIS A 526 23.81 -4.96 -13.54
N ILE A 527 22.99 -5.67 -14.30
CA ILE A 527 23.43 -6.81 -15.12
C ILE A 527 24.48 -6.43 -16.17
N PRO A 528 24.34 -5.32 -16.93
CA PRO A 528 25.27 -5.03 -18.03
C PRO A 528 26.68 -4.65 -17.59
N THR A 529 26.83 -4.05 -16.40
CA THR A 529 28.12 -3.56 -15.87
C THR A 529 28.64 -4.37 -14.70
N LEU A 530 27.86 -5.35 -14.20
CA LEU A 530 28.15 -6.14 -13.00
C LEU A 530 28.42 -5.26 -11.77
N THR A 531 27.74 -4.12 -11.69
CA THR A 531 27.81 -3.21 -10.54
C THR A 531 26.64 -3.45 -9.59
N GLY A 532 26.77 -2.94 -8.36
CA GLY A 532 25.79 -3.15 -7.30
C GLY A 532 26.44 -3.60 -5.99
N GLY A 533 25.67 -4.27 -5.14
CA GLY A 533 26.16 -4.74 -3.85
C GLY A 533 25.25 -5.81 -3.25
N ILE A 534 25.86 -6.76 -2.52
CA ILE A 534 25.16 -7.85 -1.82
C ILE A 534 25.36 -7.69 -0.31
N GLY A 535 24.27 -7.68 0.42
CA GLY A 535 24.22 -7.41 1.84
C GLY A 535 24.34 -5.92 2.16
N ARG A 536 23.87 -5.52 3.34
CA ARG A 536 23.71 -4.09 3.67
C ARG A 536 25.01 -3.31 3.63
N GLU A 537 26.12 -3.90 4.06
CA GLU A 537 27.41 -3.20 4.12
C GLU A 537 27.95 -2.88 2.72
N LYS A 538 28.00 -3.87 1.82
CA LYS A 538 28.51 -3.66 0.46
C LYS A 538 27.56 -2.79 -0.35
N LEU A 539 26.25 -2.98 -0.18
CA LEU A 539 25.26 -2.18 -0.88
C LEU A 539 25.25 -0.72 -0.41
N SER A 540 25.38 -0.46 0.90
CA SER A 540 25.50 0.92 1.41
C SER A 540 26.73 1.63 0.86
N ARG A 541 27.86 0.93 0.72
CA ARG A 541 29.07 1.47 0.07
C ARG A 541 28.81 1.80 -1.39
N PHE A 542 28.23 0.86 -2.14
CA PHE A 542 27.87 1.08 -3.54
C PHE A 542 26.93 2.29 -3.71
N TYR A 543 25.88 2.40 -2.89
CA TYR A 543 24.95 3.52 -2.96
C TYR A 543 25.61 4.86 -2.67
N ARG A 544 26.48 4.92 -1.65
CA ARG A 544 27.19 6.14 -1.27
C ARG A 544 28.22 6.56 -2.30
N ASP A 545 29.03 5.61 -2.77
CA ASP A 545 30.26 5.93 -3.49
C ASP A 545 30.05 5.90 -5.02
N ASN A 546 29.04 5.18 -5.52
CA ASN A 546 28.89 4.89 -6.95
C ASN A 546 27.52 5.20 -7.56
N PHE A 547 26.43 5.35 -6.78
CA PHE A 547 25.07 5.43 -7.33
C PHE A 547 24.32 6.72 -6.97
N ILE A 548 23.81 6.85 -5.73
CA ILE A 548 22.82 7.86 -5.33
C ILE A 548 23.30 9.29 -5.62
N PHE A 549 24.57 9.56 -5.35
CA PHE A 549 25.15 10.89 -5.48
C PHE A 549 25.83 11.15 -6.83
N ASN A 550 26.03 10.11 -7.65
CA ASN A 550 26.79 10.20 -8.91
C ASN A 550 25.88 10.41 -10.14
N ASN A 551 24.56 10.28 -9.98
CA ASN A 551 23.60 10.54 -11.05
C ASN A 551 23.57 12.03 -11.43
N SER A 552 23.57 12.30 -12.75
CA SER A 552 23.41 13.63 -13.31
C SER A 552 22.19 14.35 -12.73
N THR A 553 22.26 15.67 -12.61
CA THR A 553 21.15 16.46 -12.02
C THR A 553 19.90 16.50 -12.91
N ASP A 554 20.06 16.26 -14.22
CA ASP A 554 18.96 16.16 -15.19
C ASP A 554 18.50 14.72 -15.44
N THR A 555 18.91 13.77 -14.58
CA THR A 555 18.46 12.38 -14.67
C THR A 555 16.95 12.29 -14.51
N VAL A 556 16.28 11.63 -15.45
CA VAL A 556 14.84 11.38 -15.45
C VAL A 556 14.57 9.91 -15.73
N ASN A 557 13.74 9.30 -14.88
CA ASN A 557 13.16 7.98 -15.09
C ASN A 557 11.72 8.13 -15.60
N GLU A 558 11.50 7.94 -16.90
CA GLU A 558 10.15 7.94 -17.50
C GLU A 558 9.60 6.51 -17.50
N LEU A 559 8.65 6.21 -16.62
CA LEU A 559 7.97 4.91 -16.58
C LEU A 559 7.20 4.67 -17.89
N ILE A 560 7.47 3.56 -18.56
CA ILE A 560 6.78 3.13 -19.78
C ILE A 560 5.70 2.10 -19.46
N SER A 561 6.04 1.09 -18.65
CA SER A 561 5.12 0.04 -18.25
C SER A 561 5.48 -0.49 -16.86
N ARG A 562 4.47 -0.98 -16.13
CA ARG A 562 4.64 -1.63 -14.83
C ARG A 562 3.81 -2.89 -14.76
N THR A 563 4.40 -3.98 -14.27
CA THR A 563 3.71 -5.23 -13.93
C THR A 563 3.91 -5.57 -12.46
N VAL A 564 2.81 -5.71 -11.73
CA VAL A 564 2.83 -6.05 -10.29
C VAL A 564 2.46 -7.52 -10.09
N GLY A 565 3.37 -8.27 -9.47
CA GLY A 565 3.21 -9.66 -9.07
C GLY A 565 2.72 -9.82 -7.62
N ILE A 566 2.84 -11.03 -7.07
CA ILE A 566 2.48 -11.31 -5.67
C ILE A 566 3.53 -10.82 -4.66
N ASP A 567 4.76 -10.63 -5.15
CA ASP A 567 5.99 -10.35 -4.39
C ASP A 567 7.01 -9.51 -5.18
N ARG A 568 6.61 -8.92 -6.31
CA ARG A 568 7.54 -8.20 -7.19
C ARG A 568 6.89 -7.12 -8.04
N VAL A 569 7.68 -6.13 -8.41
CA VAL A 569 7.36 -5.10 -9.40
C VAL A 569 8.33 -5.25 -10.57
N ILE A 570 7.82 -5.17 -11.80
CA ILE A 570 8.65 -5.12 -13.01
C ILE A 570 8.34 -3.81 -13.71
N ASP A 571 9.34 -2.94 -13.79
CA ASP A 571 9.25 -1.66 -14.48
C ASP A 571 10.05 -1.71 -15.77
N GLU A 572 9.40 -1.31 -16.88
CA GLU A 572 10.06 -0.86 -18.08
C GLU A 572 10.06 0.67 -18.05
N PHE A 573 11.23 1.30 -18.13
CA PHE A 573 11.35 2.74 -18.05
C PHE A 573 12.46 3.27 -18.96
N MET A 574 12.39 4.55 -19.26
CA MET A 574 13.43 5.25 -20.00
C MET A 574 14.33 6.00 -19.03
N PHE A 575 15.61 5.64 -19.02
CA PHE A 575 16.63 6.37 -18.28
C PHE A 575 17.22 7.47 -19.16
N LYS A 576 17.00 8.73 -18.78
CA LYS A 576 17.43 9.91 -19.54
C LYS A 576 18.40 10.72 -18.72
N PHE A 577 19.49 11.16 -19.33
CA PHE A 577 20.45 12.03 -18.66
C PHE A 577 21.38 12.72 -19.67
N THR A 578 22.01 13.80 -19.24
CA THR A 578 23.22 14.32 -19.89
C THR A 578 24.45 13.73 -19.18
N HIS A 579 25.38 13.14 -19.93
CA HIS A 579 26.62 12.59 -19.38
C HIS A 579 27.65 13.71 -19.11
N ASN A 580 27.35 14.52 -18.08
CA ASN A 580 28.12 15.70 -17.68
C ASN A 580 29.03 15.47 -16.46
N GLN A 581 28.95 14.29 -15.85
CA GLN A 581 29.83 13.81 -14.79
C GLN A 581 30.03 12.30 -14.96
N GLU A 582 30.97 11.73 -14.21
CA GLU A 582 31.23 10.28 -14.22
C GLU A 582 30.07 9.52 -13.55
N VAL A 583 29.48 8.57 -14.27
CA VAL A 583 28.36 7.73 -13.80
C VAL A 583 28.80 6.27 -13.78
N ASP A 584 29.71 5.95 -12.86
CA ASP A 584 30.46 4.69 -12.85
C ASP A 584 29.60 3.42 -12.81
N TRP A 585 28.44 3.45 -12.15
CA TRP A 585 27.57 2.28 -12.13
C TRP A 585 27.02 1.93 -13.53
N LEU A 586 26.91 2.93 -14.41
CA LEU A 586 26.35 2.84 -15.75
C LEU A 586 27.46 2.75 -16.82
N LEU A 587 28.56 3.49 -16.64
CA LEU A 587 29.70 3.59 -17.55
C LEU A 587 31.02 3.62 -16.75
N PRO A 588 31.46 2.48 -16.19
CA PRO A 588 32.66 2.44 -15.35
C PRO A 588 33.90 3.03 -16.04
N GLY A 589 34.51 4.05 -15.44
CA GLY A 589 35.76 4.67 -15.92
C GLY A 589 35.64 5.49 -17.20
N VAL A 590 34.43 5.87 -17.62
CA VAL A 590 34.23 6.73 -18.79
C VAL A 590 34.05 8.18 -18.35
N PRO A 591 34.91 9.11 -18.81
CA PRO A 591 34.78 10.53 -18.45
C PRO A 591 33.56 11.18 -19.11
N PRO A 592 33.11 12.34 -18.62
CA PRO A 592 31.95 13.06 -19.17
C PRO A 592 32.08 13.32 -20.67
N THR A 593 31.08 12.90 -21.45
CA THR A 593 31.06 13.13 -22.90
C THR A 593 30.28 14.39 -23.30
N GLY A 594 29.47 14.94 -22.38
CA GLY A 594 28.59 16.08 -22.62
C GLY A 594 27.37 15.77 -23.51
N LEU A 595 27.22 14.52 -23.94
CA LEU A 595 26.13 14.07 -24.80
C LEU A 595 24.94 13.61 -23.95
N LYS A 596 23.74 13.69 -24.56
CA LYS A 596 22.51 13.16 -23.97
C LYS A 596 22.33 11.71 -24.35
N ALA A 597 21.81 10.93 -23.41
CA ALA A 597 21.40 9.56 -23.65
C ALA A 597 19.96 9.35 -23.15
N GLU A 598 19.24 8.52 -23.89
CA GLU A 598 17.89 8.06 -23.60
C GLU A 598 17.85 6.55 -23.85
N VAL A 599 17.89 5.75 -22.78
CA VAL A 599 18.13 4.30 -22.87
C VAL A 599 16.99 3.53 -22.21
N PRO A 600 16.41 2.51 -22.88
CA PRO A 600 15.42 1.61 -22.28
C PRO A 600 16.04 0.75 -21.16
N PHE A 601 15.38 0.73 -20.01
CA PHE A 601 15.74 -0.08 -18.85
C PHE A 601 14.60 -1.02 -18.47
N THR A 602 14.97 -2.17 -17.90
CA THR A 602 14.06 -3.09 -17.23
C THR A 602 14.58 -3.33 -15.81
N ALA A 603 13.77 -3.03 -14.80
CA ALA A 603 14.03 -3.36 -13.40
C ALA A 603 13.06 -4.44 -12.93
N VAL A 604 13.61 -5.53 -12.38
CA VAL A 604 12.84 -6.57 -11.68
C VAL A 604 13.13 -6.45 -10.20
N VAL A 605 12.16 -5.95 -9.44
CA VAL A 605 12.27 -5.63 -8.02
C VAL A 605 11.45 -6.62 -7.22
N SER A 606 12.10 -7.36 -6.34
CA SER A 606 11.49 -8.35 -5.47
C SER A 606 11.33 -7.79 -4.07
N ILE A 607 10.18 -8.02 -3.47
CA ILE A 607 9.75 -7.46 -2.19
C ILE A 607 9.32 -8.61 -1.28
N ARG A 608 9.81 -8.62 -0.04
CA ARG A 608 9.34 -9.50 1.03
C ARG A 608 8.57 -8.65 2.02
N GLY A 609 7.28 -8.92 2.15
CA GLY A 609 6.38 -8.12 2.99
C GLY A 609 6.36 -6.66 2.55
N ASP A 610 6.90 -5.77 3.37
CA ASP A 610 7.00 -4.32 3.11
C ASP A 610 8.42 -3.82 2.85
N ARG A 611 9.33 -4.70 2.45
CA ARG A 611 10.73 -4.35 2.19
C ARG A 611 11.28 -4.95 0.91
N LEU A 612 12.12 -4.19 0.22
CA LEU A 612 12.84 -4.67 -0.95
C LEU A 612 13.86 -5.74 -0.53
N HIS A 613 13.81 -6.88 -1.21
CA HIS A 613 14.80 -7.92 -1.10
C HIS A 613 15.89 -7.74 -2.15
N HIS A 614 15.53 -7.68 -3.43
CA HIS A 614 16.54 -7.52 -4.46
C HIS A 614 16.06 -6.87 -5.73
N GLU A 615 17.02 -6.36 -6.48
CA GLU A 615 16.82 -5.70 -7.76
C GLU A 615 17.72 -6.31 -8.82
N HIS A 616 17.14 -6.68 -9.95
CA HIS A 616 17.87 -6.98 -11.17
C HIS A 616 17.54 -5.91 -12.21
N ILE A 617 18.50 -5.07 -12.53
CA ILE A 617 18.32 -3.96 -13.48
C ILE A 617 19.16 -4.23 -14.71
N SER A 618 18.54 -4.11 -15.88
CA SER A 618 19.16 -4.41 -17.16
C SER A 618 18.82 -3.34 -18.21
N TRP A 619 19.77 -3.13 -19.11
CA TRP A 619 19.66 -2.24 -20.27
C TRP A 619 20.61 -2.73 -21.37
N ASP A 620 20.49 -2.17 -22.57
CA ASP A 620 21.45 -2.45 -23.65
C ASP A 620 22.64 -1.48 -23.60
N GLN A 621 23.81 -1.98 -23.18
CA GLN A 621 25.04 -1.18 -23.12
C GLN A 621 25.47 -0.69 -24.50
N GLY A 622 25.19 -1.44 -25.58
CA GLY A 622 25.51 -1.02 -26.94
C GLY A 622 24.77 0.26 -27.33
N THR A 623 23.46 0.29 -27.06
CA THR A 623 22.61 1.48 -27.26
C THR A 623 23.18 2.70 -26.55
N LEU A 624 23.57 2.55 -25.28
CA LEU A 624 24.12 3.65 -24.49
C LEU A 624 25.45 4.16 -25.08
N LEU A 625 26.41 3.26 -25.34
CA LEU A 625 27.72 3.63 -25.89
C LEU A 625 27.59 4.31 -27.26
N LYS A 626 26.63 3.90 -28.08
CA LYS A 626 26.35 4.52 -29.37
C LYS A 626 25.83 5.95 -29.23
N GLN A 627 24.88 6.20 -28.32
CA GLN A 627 24.36 7.55 -28.09
C GLN A 627 25.42 8.50 -27.53
N LEU A 628 26.39 7.99 -26.79
CA LEU A 628 27.51 8.77 -26.24
C LEU A 628 28.73 8.85 -27.17
N GLY A 629 28.64 8.37 -28.40
CA GLY A 629 29.73 8.46 -29.39
C GLY A 629 30.94 7.59 -29.06
N LEU A 630 30.78 6.56 -28.22
CA LEU A 630 31.84 5.67 -27.76
C LEU A 630 31.89 4.34 -28.53
N LEU A 631 30.82 4.01 -29.27
CA LEU A 631 30.76 2.82 -30.11
C LEU A 631 30.93 3.20 -31.60
N PRO A 632 31.93 2.67 -32.32
CA PRO A 632 32.07 2.92 -33.74
C PRO A 632 30.93 2.26 -34.54
N ASP A 633 30.51 2.90 -35.62
CA ASP A 633 29.46 2.35 -36.51
C ASP A 633 29.91 1.10 -37.28
N TYR A 634 31.22 0.92 -37.44
CA TYR A 634 31.81 -0.17 -38.20
C TYR A 634 32.92 -0.84 -37.39
N LEU A 635 32.95 -2.18 -37.44
CA LEU A 635 34.00 -3.00 -36.83
C LEU A 635 34.68 -3.87 -37.89
N PRO A 636 35.96 -4.26 -37.68
CA PRO A 636 36.65 -5.20 -38.55
C PRO A 636 35.85 -6.50 -38.71
N TYR A 637 35.76 -6.98 -39.95
CA TYR A 637 35.10 -8.25 -40.27
C TYR A 637 36.17 -9.33 -40.52
N PRO A 638 36.49 -10.19 -39.53
CA PRO A 638 37.61 -11.14 -39.63
C PRO A 638 37.27 -12.43 -40.39
N TYR A 639 36.03 -12.57 -40.86
CA TYR A 639 35.55 -13.79 -41.49
C TYR A 639 35.64 -13.71 -43.02
N PRO A 640 35.69 -14.86 -43.72
CA PRO A 640 35.59 -14.88 -45.17
C PRO A 640 34.25 -14.28 -45.65
N VAL A 641 34.30 -13.35 -46.59
CA VAL A 641 33.10 -12.80 -47.21
C VAL A 641 32.49 -13.86 -48.14
N ARG A 642 31.31 -14.37 -47.81
CA ARG A 642 30.59 -15.35 -48.65
C ARG A 642 30.08 -14.65 -49.93
N ASN A 643 30.91 -14.63 -50.98
CA ASN A 643 30.55 -14.41 -52.38
C ASN A 643 31.70 -14.83 -53.33
N GLY A 644 32.22 -16.05 -53.18
CA GLY A 644 33.00 -16.73 -54.22
C GLY A 644 34.39 -16.18 -54.56
N LYS A 645 34.86 -15.11 -53.92
CA LYS A 645 36.28 -14.72 -53.97
C LYS A 645 36.88 -14.94 -52.59
N ALA A 646 37.90 -15.81 -52.53
CA ALA A 646 38.80 -15.86 -51.39
C ALA A 646 39.25 -14.42 -51.10
N THR A 647 39.22 -14.02 -49.82
CA THR A 647 39.72 -12.73 -49.34
C THR A 647 41.09 -12.48 -49.99
N GLU A 648 41.15 -11.56 -50.97
CA GLU A 648 42.42 -11.10 -51.51
C GLU A 648 43.20 -10.52 -50.33
N SER A 649 44.42 -11.01 -50.10
CA SER A 649 45.21 -10.80 -48.86
C SER A 649 45.55 -9.34 -48.52
N HIS A 650 45.11 -8.39 -49.34
CA HIS A 650 45.39 -6.96 -49.22
C HIS A 650 44.14 -6.12 -48.91
N LYS A 651 42.94 -6.71 -48.93
CA LYS A 651 41.67 -5.99 -48.72
C LYS A 651 41.18 -6.12 -47.29
N ARG A 652 40.73 -5.02 -46.71
CA ARG A 652 40.11 -4.97 -45.38
C ARG A 652 38.61 -4.83 -45.54
N TYR A 653 37.88 -5.57 -44.70
CA TYR A 653 36.43 -5.54 -44.69
C TYR A 653 35.94 -5.11 -43.31
N GLU A 654 34.85 -4.35 -43.31
CA GLU A 654 34.16 -3.93 -42.10
C GLU A 654 32.68 -4.27 -42.21
N TYR A 655 32.05 -4.58 -41.08
CA TYR A 655 30.60 -4.71 -40.99
C TYR A 655 30.03 -3.58 -40.15
N ARG A 656 28.84 -3.11 -40.52
CA ARG A 656 28.10 -2.14 -39.72
C ARG A 656 27.59 -2.83 -38.45
N VAL A 657 27.94 -2.28 -37.29
CA VAL A 657 27.56 -2.87 -35.99
C VAL A 657 26.04 -2.85 -35.88
N PRO A 658 25.37 -3.98 -35.57
CA PRO A 658 23.91 -4.09 -35.52
C PRO A 658 23.36 -3.53 -34.19
N VAL A 659 23.73 -2.29 -33.88
CA VAL A 659 23.35 -1.56 -32.66
C VAL A 659 22.78 -0.21 -33.07
N LEU A 660 21.64 0.14 -32.50
CA LEU A 660 20.95 1.42 -32.67
C LEU A 660 21.17 2.31 -31.45
N GLY A 661 20.94 3.62 -31.59
CA GLY A 661 21.04 4.59 -30.50
C GLY A 661 19.64 4.95 -30.01
N VAL A 662 19.29 6.24 -30.12
CA VAL A 662 18.00 6.80 -29.66
C VAL A 662 16.78 6.16 -30.34
N GLU A 663 16.97 5.51 -31.49
CA GLU A 663 15.92 4.79 -32.21
C GLU A 663 15.29 3.67 -31.37
N THR A 664 16.05 3.02 -30.48
CA THR A 664 15.50 1.97 -29.60
C THR A 664 14.49 2.55 -28.60
N ALA A 665 14.79 3.74 -28.05
CA ALA A 665 13.88 4.45 -27.16
C ALA A 665 12.61 4.91 -27.89
N GLY A 666 12.76 5.42 -29.11
CA GLY A 666 11.62 5.73 -29.98
C GLY A 666 10.73 4.50 -30.18
N LYS A 667 11.32 3.36 -30.55
CA LYS A 667 10.59 2.12 -30.82
C LYS A 667 9.80 1.59 -29.63
N LEU A 668 10.35 1.71 -28.42
CA LEU A 668 9.67 1.32 -27.19
C LEU A 668 8.49 2.25 -26.87
N ARG A 669 8.67 3.57 -27.01
CA ARG A 669 7.63 4.57 -26.71
C ARG A 669 6.48 4.54 -27.72
N ASP A 670 6.82 4.41 -29.00
CA ASP A 670 5.86 4.29 -30.09
C ASP A 670 6.31 3.20 -31.05
N LYS A 671 5.52 2.12 -31.10
CA LYS A 671 5.74 0.98 -31.99
C LYS A 671 5.88 1.34 -33.47
N ASN A 672 5.36 2.50 -33.89
CA ASN A 672 5.38 2.99 -35.28
C ASN A 672 6.51 3.99 -35.57
N SER A 673 7.25 4.47 -34.57
CA SER A 673 8.26 5.53 -34.75
C SER A 673 9.48 5.08 -35.56
N VAL A 674 9.86 3.81 -35.45
CA VAL A 674 11.00 3.22 -36.15
C VAL A 674 10.55 1.93 -36.86
N PRO A 675 10.79 1.76 -38.17
CA PRO A 675 10.45 0.55 -38.88
C PRO A 675 11.17 -0.68 -38.31
N SER A 676 10.46 -1.80 -38.20
CA SER A 676 11.08 -3.08 -37.85
C SER A 676 11.95 -3.58 -39.02
N ASN A 677 12.95 -4.41 -38.73
CA ASN A 677 13.78 -5.14 -39.71
C ASN A 677 14.87 -4.33 -40.46
N GLU A 678 15.08 -3.05 -40.16
CA GLU A 678 16.10 -2.24 -40.86
C GLU A 678 17.53 -2.78 -40.71
N LEU A 679 17.87 -3.35 -39.55
CA LEU A 679 19.19 -3.91 -39.28
C LEU A 679 19.54 -5.11 -40.19
N PHE A 680 18.55 -5.86 -40.70
CA PHE A 680 18.80 -6.93 -41.67
C PHE A 680 19.33 -6.41 -43.02
N GLY A 681 19.14 -5.12 -43.29
CA GLY A 681 19.67 -4.45 -44.47
C GLY A 681 21.18 -4.18 -44.40
N PHE A 682 21.82 -4.27 -43.23
CA PHE A 682 23.23 -3.91 -43.07
C PHE A 682 24.14 -4.84 -43.88
N LYS A 683 25.13 -4.26 -44.56
CA LYS A 683 26.06 -4.96 -45.46
C LYS A 683 27.51 -4.79 -45.00
N ILE A 684 28.33 -5.78 -45.36
CA ILE A 684 29.79 -5.69 -45.26
C ILE A 684 30.29 -4.73 -46.34
N ARG A 685 31.24 -3.86 -46.00
CA ARG A 685 31.92 -2.96 -46.93
C ARG A 685 33.42 -3.27 -46.99
N GLU A 686 34.03 -2.97 -48.12
CA GLU A 686 35.49 -2.93 -48.29
C GLU A 686 35.99 -1.54 -47.89
N VAL A 687 37.11 -1.44 -47.16
CA VAL A 687 37.72 -0.18 -46.67
C VAL A 687 39.16 0.01 -47.08
#